data_AF-B1XX41-F1
#
_entry.id   AF-B1XX41-F1
#
_cell.length_a   1.000
_cell.length_b   1.000
_cell.length_c   1.000
_cell.angle_alpha   90.00
_cell.angle_beta   90.00
_cell.angle_gamma   90.00
#
_symmetry.space_group_name_H-M   'P 1'
#
loop_
_entity.id
_entity.type
_entity.pdbx_description
1 polymer ?
#
loop_
_entity_poly.entity_id
_entity_poly.type
_entity_poly.pdbx_seq_one_letter_code
_entity_poly.pdbx_strand_id
1 'polypeptide(L)'
;MTAPTRTTLANALRVLAMDAVQQANSGHPGMPMGMADIAESLWRHTVRHNPANPKWPNRDRFVLSNGHGSMLLYGLLHLTGYDLPIEQIKRFRQLHSQTPGHPELGYTPGVETTTGPLGQGIANAVGMALAEQLLAAEFNRDGLPVVDHHTYVFLGDGCLMEGVSHEACSLAGTWGLGKLVAFWDDNGISIDGHVEGWFTDDTPGRFEAYGWQVIRAVDGHDPAALDAAIAAARAESAKPTLICCRTVIGKGSPNKAGTHDSHGAPLGAAEIAASRAALGWTRAPFEIPADVGAAWDAREAGALAEAAWNELFVAYERAHPALAAEFRRRMAGELPAGFADLADAALAQVVDKGETLASRKASQNAIAALVPALPEMVGGSADLAGSNLTLWPQAIPVAAAEQAGAGPSQAGLQPPRGADAVARGRGSYIHYGVREFGMAAVMNGLTLHGGLRTFGGTFLMFSEYARNALRMAALMKLNPIYVFTHDSIGLGEDGPTHQPVEQTATLRLIPNMDVWRPADAVETQVAWTAAIESRDHPTSLILSRQNLPHNLRSAEQIAAIRRGGYVVSEASGGAARAVVIATGSELGLAIAAQKQLAAQGVPVRVVSMPSTHVFDRQDAAWRDSVLPAGLPRVAVEAGVTDGWRKYVGLDGAVVGIDRFGESAPAGELFALFGITADAVVAATLGVLGVSARAGSRVAPVAAHGQQIWLDKLSRSLVASGELQRWVDEHAVAGVTSNPAIFAQALAGDAAYAPALAELRGVEPDLERRFERLAIPDVQAACDVLRPLYERSRGEAGYVSFEVSPSLSRDGAGTLAAARRLWAQIARPNAMIKIPATPECLEAISAALADGININVTLMFSRRHAEQVFAAQAEGLRRRHAAGLAVDRVRSVASVFVSRVDAKVDPLLEASADAGAKALLGEVAIASARCAYARWLDRFGGSAFAGLRAAGAQPPLCLWASTGNKNPAYRDVRYVEALIGPQTVNTVPDATLAAFADHGETARTLDTDLAGASLIVERAAALGIDLDAIGETLQAEGLLQFEQAFERLLQSVA
;
A
#
# COMPACT_ATOMS: atom_id res chain seq x y z
N MET A 1 -40.42 -3.89 -62.14
CA MET A 1 -38.95 -3.73 -61.97
C MET A 1 -38.42 -5.06 -61.48
N THR A 2 -37.30 -5.54 -62.05
CA THR A 2 -36.63 -6.76 -61.58
C THR A 2 -36.07 -6.53 -60.19
N ALA A 3 -36.19 -7.50 -59.27
CA ALA A 3 -35.63 -7.38 -57.92
C ALA A 3 -34.11 -7.14 -57.99
N PRO A 4 -33.54 -6.30 -57.10
CA PRO A 4 -32.10 -6.06 -57.05
C PRO A 4 -31.35 -7.36 -56.74
N THR A 5 -30.22 -7.58 -57.42
CA THR A 5 -29.35 -8.72 -57.14
C THR A 5 -28.62 -8.53 -55.80
N ARG A 6 -28.18 -9.62 -55.16
CA ARG A 6 -27.39 -9.54 -53.90
C ARG A 6 -26.12 -8.68 -54.06
N THR A 7 -25.44 -8.79 -55.20
CA THR A 7 -24.31 -7.91 -55.56
C THR A 7 -24.72 -6.44 -55.59
N THR A 8 -25.90 -6.11 -56.14
CA THR A 8 -26.41 -4.72 -56.16
C THR A 8 -26.68 -4.23 -54.73
N LEU A 9 -27.22 -5.09 -53.87
CA LEU A 9 -27.49 -4.77 -52.46
C LEU A 9 -26.21 -4.55 -51.67
N ALA A 10 -25.21 -5.42 -51.82
CA ALA A 10 -23.88 -5.24 -51.21
C ALA A 10 -23.18 -3.98 -51.74
N ASN A 11 -23.30 -3.68 -53.03
CA ASN A 11 -22.74 -2.47 -53.63
C ASN A 11 -23.32 -1.18 -53.01
N ALA A 12 -24.56 -1.19 -52.49
CA ALA A 12 -25.12 -0.06 -51.75
C ALA A 12 -24.27 0.30 -50.51
N LEU A 13 -23.78 -0.70 -49.78
CA LEU A 13 -22.87 -0.50 -48.65
C LEU A 13 -21.52 0.04 -49.12
N ARG A 14 -20.97 -0.50 -50.21
CA ARG A 14 -19.69 -0.05 -50.81
C ARG A 14 -19.73 1.43 -51.17
N VAL A 15 -20.78 1.85 -51.89
CA VAL A 15 -20.93 3.23 -52.35
C VAL A 15 -21.12 4.19 -51.19
N LEU A 16 -21.98 3.85 -50.22
CA LEU A 16 -22.18 4.67 -49.03
C LEU A 16 -20.86 4.87 -48.27
N ALA A 17 -20.07 3.80 -48.11
CA ALA A 17 -18.79 3.87 -47.42
C ALA A 17 -17.80 4.79 -48.15
N MET A 18 -17.54 4.57 -49.44
CA MET A 18 -16.56 5.40 -50.16
C MET A 18 -17.02 6.86 -50.29
N ASP A 19 -18.32 7.13 -50.44
CA ASP A 19 -18.87 8.48 -50.50
C ASP A 19 -18.78 9.23 -49.17
N ALA A 20 -19.16 8.58 -48.07
CA ALA A 20 -19.11 9.19 -46.75
C ALA A 20 -17.66 9.48 -46.33
N VAL A 21 -16.74 8.54 -46.58
CA VAL A 21 -15.30 8.75 -46.35
C VAL A 21 -14.77 9.90 -47.21
N GLN A 22 -15.19 9.98 -48.48
CA GLN A 22 -14.78 11.06 -49.38
C GLN A 22 -15.31 12.43 -48.94
N GLN A 23 -16.57 12.49 -48.52
CA GLN A 23 -17.22 13.71 -48.03
C GLN A 23 -16.57 14.21 -46.72
N ALA A 24 -16.19 13.30 -45.83
CA ALA A 24 -15.47 13.61 -44.61
C ALA A 24 -13.97 13.91 -44.85
N ASN A 25 -13.45 13.56 -46.03
CA ASN A 25 -12.02 13.51 -46.34
C ASN A 25 -11.21 12.75 -45.27
N SER A 26 -11.82 11.72 -44.67
CA SER A 26 -11.30 10.96 -43.53
C SER A 26 -12.09 9.66 -43.37
N GLY A 27 -11.40 8.56 -43.05
CA GLY A 27 -12.02 7.27 -42.74
C GLY A 27 -11.46 6.11 -43.54
N HIS A 28 -12.10 4.95 -43.38
CA HIS A 28 -11.59 3.66 -43.86
C HIS A 28 -12.58 3.03 -44.86
N PRO A 29 -12.36 3.14 -46.18
CA PRO A 29 -13.26 2.58 -47.17
C PRO A 29 -12.98 1.10 -47.45
N GLY A 30 -11.75 0.63 -47.24
CA GLY A 30 -11.28 -0.70 -47.65
C GLY A 30 -12.07 -1.86 -47.05
N MET A 31 -12.13 -1.94 -45.72
CA MET A 31 -12.85 -3.01 -45.01
C MET A 31 -14.36 -2.99 -45.32
N PRO A 32 -15.09 -1.86 -45.25
CA PRO A 32 -16.50 -1.82 -45.62
C PRO A 32 -16.77 -2.32 -47.05
N MET A 33 -15.87 -2.02 -47.99
CA MET A 33 -16.00 -2.50 -49.36
C MET A 33 -15.73 -4.01 -49.49
N GLY A 34 -14.74 -4.53 -48.77
CA GLY A 34 -14.41 -5.95 -48.73
C GLY A 34 -15.51 -6.80 -48.11
N MET A 35 -16.03 -6.41 -46.95
CA MET A 35 -17.01 -7.19 -46.18
C MET A 35 -18.49 -6.98 -46.58
N ALA A 36 -18.78 -6.17 -47.59
CA ALA A 36 -20.17 -5.84 -47.95
C ALA A 36 -21.02 -7.07 -48.33
N ASP A 37 -20.45 -8.08 -48.98
CA ASP A 37 -21.21 -9.30 -49.34
C ASP A 37 -21.47 -10.18 -48.12
N ILE A 38 -20.49 -10.31 -47.21
CA ILE A 38 -20.64 -11.01 -45.91
C ILE A 38 -21.75 -10.35 -45.09
N ALA A 39 -21.75 -9.02 -45.04
CA ALA A 39 -22.77 -8.24 -44.34
C ALA A 39 -24.16 -8.44 -44.94
N GLU A 40 -24.27 -8.47 -46.27
CA GLU A 40 -25.52 -8.75 -46.98
C GLU A 40 -26.06 -10.15 -46.66
N SER A 41 -25.21 -11.18 -46.72
CA SER A 41 -25.59 -12.55 -46.36
C SER A 41 -26.05 -12.69 -44.92
N LEU A 42 -25.37 -12.03 -43.99
CA LEU A 42 -25.69 -12.13 -42.58
C LEU A 42 -26.96 -11.34 -42.21
N TRP A 43 -27.00 -10.04 -42.52
CA TRP A 43 -28.02 -9.13 -41.96
C TRP A 43 -29.40 -9.28 -42.59
N ARG A 44 -29.49 -9.60 -43.89
CA ARG A 44 -30.80 -9.70 -44.56
C ARG A 44 -31.50 -11.03 -44.29
N HIS A 45 -30.76 -12.06 -43.91
CA HIS A 45 -31.26 -13.43 -43.91
C HIS A 45 -31.20 -14.10 -42.54
N THR A 46 -30.34 -13.63 -41.64
CA THR A 46 -30.00 -14.38 -40.43
C THR A 46 -30.17 -13.57 -39.15
N VAL A 47 -29.66 -12.33 -39.12
CA VAL A 47 -29.71 -11.50 -37.90
C VAL A 47 -31.15 -11.19 -37.54
N ARG A 48 -31.54 -11.54 -36.32
CA ARG A 48 -32.87 -11.23 -35.77
C ARG A 48 -32.80 -9.93 -34.98
N HIS A 49 -33.32 -8.85 -35.54
CA HIS A 49 -33.28 -7.52 -34.94
C HIS A 49 -34.54 -6.72 -35.26
N ASN A 50 -34.84 -5.70 -34.47
CA ASN A 50 -35.90 -4.74 -34.77
C ASN A 50 -35.32 -3.32 -34.84
N PRO A 51 -35.21 -2.71 -36.04
CA PRO A 51 -34.72 -1.35 -36.19
C PRO A 51 -35.52 -0.29 -35.40
N ALA A 52 -36.82 -0.53 -35.20
CA ALA A 52 -37.69 0.36 -34.42
C ALA A 52 -37.52 0.18 -32.89
N ASN A 53 -36.93 -0.93 -32.45
CA ASN A 53 -36.58 -1.16 -31.04
C ASN A 53 -35.19 -1.79 -30.90
N PRO A 54 -34.12 -0.98 -30.98
CA PRO A 54 -32.75 -1.45 -30.77
C PRO A 54 -32.48 -2.00 -29.36
N LYS A 55 -33.44 -1.88 -28.43
CA LYS A 55 -33.33 -2.36 -27.04
C LYS A 55 -34.11 -3.65 -26.79
N TRP A 56 -34.71 -4.27 -27.81
CA TRP A 56 -35.38 -5.55 -27.68
C TRP A 56 -34.45 -6.58 -26.99
N PRO A 57 -34.81 -7.14 -25.81
CA PRO A 57 -33.89 -7.94 -25.03
C PRO A 57 -33.34 -9.17 -25.76
N ASN A 58 -34.17 -9.80 -26.61
CA ASN A 58 -33.85 -11.05 -27.31
C ASN A 58 -33.47 -10.86 -28.79
N ARG A 59 -33.03 -9.66 -29.19
CA ARG A 59 -32.39 -9.46 -30.50
C ARG A 59 -31.05 -10.21 -30.58
N ASP A 60 -30.61 -10.60 -31.75
CA ASP A 60 -29.21 -11.00 -31.94
C ASP A 60 -28.30 -9.80 -31.67
N ARG A 61 -27.11 -10.05 -31.12
CA ARG A 61 -26.09 -9.02 -30.89
C ARG A 61 -25.10 -9.02 -32.04
N PHE A 62 -24.81 -7.86 -32.61
CA PHE A 62 -23.78 -7.70 -33.65
C PHE A 62 -22.67 -6.77 -33.16
N VAL A 63 -21.42 -7.24 -33.24
CA VAL A 63 -20.23 -6.46 -32.88
C VAL A 63 -19.31 -6.30 -34.07
N LEU A 64 -18.91 -5.05 -34.35
CA LEU A 64 -17.89 -4.73 -35.35
C LEU A 64 -16.54 -4.55 -34.66
N SER A 65 -15.79 -5.64 -34.44
CA SER A 65 -14.51 -5.64 -33.72
C SER A 65 -13.42 -4.86 -34.46
N ASN A 66 -13.37 -5.00 -35.79
CA ASN A 66 -12.61 -4.15 -36.70
C ASN A 66 -13.33 -2.80 -36.93
N GLY A 67 -13.57 -2.07 -35.83
CA GLY A 67 -14.40 -0.88 -35.76
C GLY A 67 -13.97 0.30 -36.64
N HIS A 68 -12.76 0.29 -37.20
CA HIS A 68 -12.31 1.31 -38.14
C HIS A 68 -13.18 1.33 -39.41
N GLY A 69 -13.74 0.18 -39.80
CA GLY A 69 -14.73 0.02 -40.87
C GLY A 69 -16.15 0.47 -40.49
N SER A 70 -16.27 1.50 -39.66
CA SER A 70 -17.53 1.98 -39.06
C SER A 70 -18.64 2.27 -40.08
N MET A 71 -18.29 2.74 -41.28
CA MET A 71 -19.25 3.00 -42.36
C MET A 71 -20.00 1.75 -42.83
N LEU A 72 -19.45 0.54 -42.65
CA LEU A 72 -20.19 -0.69 -42.91
C LEU A 72 -21.42 -0.78 -41.99
N LEU A 73 -21.19 -0.62 -40.68
CA LEU A 73 -22.26 -0.69 -39.68
C LEU A 73 -23.25 0.47 -39.84
N TYR A 74 -22.78 1.70 -40.09
CA TYR A 74 -23.69 2.83 -40.31
C TYR A 74 -24.53 2.65 -41.58
N GLY A 75 -23.94 2.13 -42.66
CA GLY A 75 -24.67 1.76 -43.88
C GLY A 75 -25.74 0.71 -43.61
N LEU A 76 -25.40 -0.36 -42.86
CA LEU A 76 -26.35 -1.41 -42.47
C LEU A 76 -27.50 -0.86 -41.63
N LEU A 77 -27.21 -0.08 -40.60
CA LEU A 77 -28.21 0.53 -39.72
C LEU A 77 -29.14 1.47 -40.52
N HIS A 78 -28.58 2.29 -41.39
CA HIS A 78 -29.35 3.18 -42.26
C HIS A 78 -30.28 2.40 -43.20
N LEU A 79 -29.73 1.43 -43.95
CA LEU A 79 -30.46 0.69 -44.98
C LEU A 79 -31.52 -0.24 -44.40
N THR A 80 -31.28 -0.80 -43.21
CA THR A 80 -32.25 -1.68 -42.54
C THR A 80 -33.35 -0.90 -41.79
N GLY A 81 -33.25 0.42 -41.71
CA GLY A 81 -34.33 1.29 -41.22
C GLY A 81 -34.23 1.66 -39.74
N TYR A 82 -33.04 1.64 -39.13
CA TYR A 82 -32.82 2.25 -37.82
C TYR A 82 -33.02 3.76 -37.91
N ASP A 83 -33.18 4.42 -36.76
CA ASP A 83 -33.21 5.88 -36.67
C ASP A 83 -31.81 6.50 -36.89
N LEU A 84 -31.28 6.29 -38.09
CA LEU A 84 -30.01 6.80 -38.58
C LEU A 84 -30.23 7.30 -40.03
N PRO A 85 -30.73 8.53 -40.20
CA PRO A 85 -31.07 9.06 -41.51
C PRO A 85 -29.81 9.30 -42.36
N ILE A 86 -29.99 9.38 -43.69
CA ILE A 86 -28.89 9.62 -44.64
C ILE A 86 -28.11 10.91 -44.34
N GLU A 87 -28.76 11.90 -43.72
CA GLU A 87 -28.10 13.15 -43.30
C GLU A 87 -27.03 12.93 -42.23
N GLN A 88 -27.18 11.91 -41.38
CA GLN A 88 -26.12 11.52 -40.45
C GLN A 88 -24.98 10.81 -41.18
N ILE A 89 -25.26 10.01 -42.21
CA ILE A 89 -24.23 9.39 -43.06
C ILE A 89 -23.40 10.46 -43.79
N LYS A 90 -24.04 11.50 -44.35
CA LYS A 90 -23.36 12.66 -44.94
C LYS A 90 -22.47 13.42 -43.95
N ARG A 91 -22.79 13.33 -42.66
CA ARG A 91 -22.06 13.94 -41.53
C ARG A 91 -21.09 12.97 -40.85
N PHE A 92 -20.69 11.89 -41.52
CA PHE A 92 -19.66 10.97 -41.01
C PHE A 92 -18.42 11.74 -40.53
N ARG A 93 -17.94 11.38 -39.32
CA ARG A 93 -16.78 12.01 -38.64
C ARG A 93 -16.92 13.50 -38.34
N GLN A 94 -18.12 14.06 -38.43
CA GLN A 94 -18.36 15.46 -38.07
C GLN A 94 -18.79 15.57 -36.61
N LEU A 95 -18.46 16.70 -35.99
CA LEU A 95 -18.80 16.99 -34.59
C LEU A 95 -20.30 16.78 -34.32
N HIS A 96 -20.60 16.07 -33.24
CA HIS A 96 -21.96 15.73 -32.77
C HIS A 96 -22.83 14.95 -33.78
N SER A 97 -22.24 14.33 -34.80
CA SER A 97 -22.97 13.37 -35.64
C SER A 97 -23.25 12.08 -34.88
N GLN A 98 -24.25 11.33 -35.35
CA GLN A 98 -24.49 9.95 -34.91
C GLN A 98 -23.58 8.94 -35.62
N THR A 99 -22.59 9.41 -36.38
CA THR A 99 -21.69 8.60 -37.22
C THR A 99 -20.22 8.97 -36.92
N PRO A 100 -19.75 8.76 -35.66
CA PRO A 100 -18.36 9.01 -35.29
C PRO A 100 -17.37 8.16 -36.09
N GLY A 101 -16.07 8.44 -35.95
CA GLY A 101 -15.04 7.74 -36.73
C GLY A 101 -14.96 6.23 -36.48
N HIS A 102 -15.33 5.81 -35.27
CA HIS A 102 -15.51 4.43 -34.83
C HIS A 102 -16.90 4.31 -34.16
N PRO A 103 -17.58 3.15 -34.14
CA PRO A 103 -18.89 3.00 -33.52
C PRO A 103 -18.82 3.32 -32.03
N GLU A 104 -19.76 4.14 -31.54
CA GLU A 104 -19.85 4.52 -30.13
C GLU A 104 -21.24 4.18 -29.57
N LEU A 105 -21.26 3.44 -28.46
CA LEU A 105 -22.48 3.12 -27.73
C LEU A 105 -23.19 4.42 -27.28
N GLY A 106 -24.50 4.49 -27.47
CA GLY A 106 -25.32 5.63 -27.05
C GLY A 106 -25.35 6.81 -28.02
N TYR A 107 -24.44 6.87 -29.00
CA TYR A 107 -24.48 7.88 -30.08
C TYR A 107 -25.31 7.41 -31.27
N THR A 108 -25.25 6.12 -31.60
CA THR A 108 -25.87 5.55 -32.80
C THR A 108 -26.85 4.43 -32.41
N PRO A 109 -28.14 4.52 -32.76
CA PRO A 109 -29.09 3.44 -32.51
C PRO A 109 -28.66 2.15 -33.21
N GLY A 110 -28.59 1.04 -32.47
CA GLY A 110 -28.17 -0.27 -32.99
C GLY A 110 -26.68 -0.58 -32.90
N VAL A 111 -25.84 0.36 -32.44
CA VAL A 111 -24.46 0.04 -32.04
C VAL A 111 -24.46 -0.62 -30.65
N GLU A 112 -23.99 -1.86 -30.58
CA GLU A 112 -24.03 -2.69 -29.36
C GLU A 112 -22.88 -2.42 -28.38
N THR A 113 -21.73 -1.97 -28.88
CA THR A 113 -20.53 -1.66 -28.07
C THR A 113 -19.67 -0.63 -28.78
N THR A 114 -18.84 0.07 -28.03
CA THR A 114 -17.84 0.97 -28.61
C THR A 114 -16.61 0.17 -29.00
N THR A 115 -16.20 0.25 -30.26
CA THR A 115 -15.01 -0.42 -30.78
C THR A 115 -14.03 0.57 -31.41
N GLY A 116 -12.92 0.07 -31.94
CA GLY A 116 -11.80 0.89 -32.45
C GLY A 116 -10.48 0.33 -31.95
N PRO A 117 -10.26 0.28 -30.62
CA PRO A 117 -9.18 -0.54 -30.06
C PRO A 117 -9.35 -2.00 -30.47
N LEU A 118 -8.41 -2.51 -31.26
CA LEU A 118 -8.49 -3.83 -31.88
C LEU A 118 -8.53 -4.93 -30.81
N GLY A 119 -9.17 -6.05 -31.12
CA GLY A 119 -9.31 -7.21 -30.23
C GLY A 119 -10.38 -7.08 -29.13
N GLN A 120 -10.71 -5.88 -28.64
CA GLN A 120 -11.70 -5.74 -27.57
C GLN A 120 -13.14 -6.04 -28.00
N GLY A 121 -13.48 -5.82 -29.27
CA GLY A 121 -14.82 -6.14 -29.78
C GLY A 121 -15.13 -7.64 -29.74
N ILE A 122 -14.17 -8.51 -30.10
CA ILE A 122 -14.36 -9.97 -29.98
C ILE A 122 -14.46 -10.38 -28.51
N ALA A 123 -13.70 -9.76 -27.61
CA ALA A 123 -13.83 -10.02 -26.17
C ALA A 123 -15.19 -9.56 -25.60
N ASN A 124 -15.73 -8.42 -26.05
CA ASN A 124 -17.09 -8.01 -25.68
C ASN A 124 -18.13 -9.00 -26.22
N ALA A 125 -17.98 -9.47 -27.46
CA ALA A 125 -18.87 -10.46 -28.07
C ALA A 125 -18.86 -11.79 -27.28
N VAL A 126 -17.69 -12.25 -26.81
CA VAL A 126 -17.59 -13.40 -25.88
C VAL A 126 -18.40 -13.15 -24.61
N GLY A 127 -18.31 -11.95 -24.02
CA GLY A 127 -19.12 -11.58 -22.86
C GLY A 127 -20.63 -11.54 -23.13
N MET A 128 -21.05 -11.04 -24.28
CA MET A 128 -22.46 -11.03 -24.69
C MET A 128 -23.01 -12.45 -24.91
N ALA A 129 -22.24 -13.32 -25.56
CA ALA A 129 -22.62 -14.73 -25.76
C ALA A 129 -22.69 -15.49 -24.43
N LEU A 130 -21.76 -15.23 -23.51
CA LEU A 130 -21.83 -15.81 -22.16
C LEU A 130 -23.05 -15.28 -21.39
N ALA A 131 -23.39 -13.99 -21.50
CA ALA A 131 -24.58 -13.43 -20.87
C ALA A 131 -25.86 -14.12 -21.35
N GLU A 132 -25.99 -14.33 -22.67
CA GLU A 132 -27.11 -15.05 -23.27
C GLU A 132 -27.21 -16.47 -22.68
N GLN A 133 -26.12 -17.22 -22.65
CA GLN A 133 -26.10 -18.59 -22.11
C GLN A 133 -26.50 -18.64 -20.63
N LEU A 134 -25.98 -17.72 -19.81
CA LEU A 134 -26.28 -17.65 -18.38
C LEU A 134 -27.74 -17.26 -18.11
N LEU A 135 -28.28 -16.30 -18.87
CA LEU A 135 -29.66 -15.86 -18.74
C LEU A 135 -30.64 -16.89 -19.30
N ALA A 136 -30.30 -17.57 -20.40
CA ALA A 136 -31.06 -18.69 -20.93
C ALA A 136 -31.17 -19.83 -19.91
N ALA A 137 -30.04 -20.22 -19.28
CA ALA A 137 -30.02 -21.24 -18.24
C ALA A 137 -30.88 -20.86 -17.01
N GLU A 138 -30.99 -19.57 -16.70
CA GLU A 138 -31.77 -19.09 -15.56
C GLU A 138 -33.26 -18.93 -15.86
N PHE A 139 -33.60 -18.32 -17.00
CA PHE A 139 -34.96 -17.86 -17.29
C PHE A 139 -35.74 -18.79 -18.22
N ASN A 140 -35.11 -19.54 -19.11
CA ASN A 140 -35.86 -20.42 -20.01
C ASN A 140 -36.56 -21.55 -19.24
N ARG A 141 -37.77 -21.88 -19.66
CA ARG A 141 -38.55 -23.02 -19.14
C ARG A 141 -39.04 -23.85 -20.31
N ASP A 142 -39.45 -25.08 -20.06
CA ASP A 142 -39.90 -26.01 -21.10
C ASP A 142 -41.02 -25.38 -21.94
N GLY A 143 -40.79 -25.31 -23.26
CA GLY A 143 -41.71 -24.67 -24.21
C GLY A 143 -41.75 -23.13 -24.16
N LEU A 144 -40.94 -22.48 -23.32
CA LEU A 144 -40.91 -21.03 -23.13
C LEU A 144 -39.46 -20.47 -23.16
N PRO A 145 -38.77 -20.47 -24.32
CA PRO A 145 -37.39 -19.98 -24.45
C PRO A 145 -37.36 -18.45 -24.61
N VAL A 146 -37.52 -17.71 -23.50
CA VAL A 146 -37.55 -16.24 -23.51
C VAL A 146 -36.19 -15.58 -23.79
N VAL A 147 -35.08 -16.31 -23.61
CA VAL A 147 -33.72 -15.91 -23.99
C VAL A 147 -33.17 -16.94 -24.96
N ASP A 148 -33.04 -16.58 -26.22
CA ASP A 148 -32.53 -17.45 -27.27
C ASP A 148 -32.06 -16.64 -28.48
N HIS A 149 -30.84 -16.11 -28.45
CA HIS A 149 -30.31 -15.29 -29.53
C HIS A 149 -28.81 -15.52 -29.76
N HIS A 150 -28.33 -15.14 -30.95
CA HIS A 150 -26.93 -15.28 -31.34
C HIS A 150 -26.14 -14.02 -31.06
N THR A 151 -24.81 -14.19 -30.96
CA THR A 151 -23.85 -13.08 -31.00
C THR A 151 -22.97 -13.26 -32.24
N TYR A 152 -23.04 -12.29 -33.15
CA TYR A 152 -22.24 -12.23 -34.36
C TYR A 152 -21.15 -11.17 -34.24
N VAL A 153 -19.94 -11.49 -34.71
CA VAL A 153 -18.83 -10.55 -34.66
C VAL A 153 -18.02 -10.56 -35.95
N PHE A 154 -17.79 -9.37 -36.50
CA PHE A 154 -16.83 -9.17 -37.58
C PHE A 154 -15.49 -8.75 -36.99
N LEU A 155 -14.41 -9.34 -37.48
CA LEU A 155 -13.04 -9.02 -37.07
C LEU A 155 -12.08 -9.16 -38.26
N GLY A 156 -10.92 -8.54 -38.17
CA GLY A 156 -9.85 -8.65 -39.17
C GLY A 156 -8.54 -9.05 -38.53
N ASP A 157 -7.47 -9.07 -39.32
CA ASP A 157 -6.12 -9.49 -38.90
C ASP A 157 -5.62 -8.74 -37.67
N GLY A 158 -5.87 -7.42 -37.62
CA GLY A 158 -5.52 -6.59 -36.47
C GLY A 158 -6.10 -7.09 -35.14
N CYS A 159 -7.33 -7.59 -35.14
CA CYS A 159 -7.92 -8.17 -33.93
C CYS A 159 -7.28 -9.51 -33.55
N LEU A 160 -6.86 -10.31 -34.53
CA LEU A 160 -6.28 -11.64 -34.30
C LEU A 160 -4.81 -11.61 -33.87
N MET A 161 -4.08 -10.56 -34.27
CA MET A 161 -2.73 -10.28 -33.79
C MET A 161 -2.73 -9.82 -32.32
N GLU A 162 -3.77 -9.10 -31.89
CA GLU A 162 -3.87 -8.63 -30.51
C GLU A 162 -4.04 -9.78 -29.50
N GLY A 163 -3.24 -9.75 -28.43
CA GLY A 163 -3.20 -10.81 -27.41
C GLY A 163 -4.55 -11.04 -26.69
N VAL A 164 -5.36 -9.99 -26.55
CA VAL A 164 -6.70 -10.11 -25.94
C VAL A 164 -7.64 -11.05 -26.71
N SER A 165 -7.42 -11.25 -28.02
CA SER A 165 -8.16 -12.24 -28.80
C SER A 165 -7.83 -13.67 -28.40
N HIS A 166 -6.56 -13.97 -28.09
CA HIS A 166 -6.17 -15.27 -27.55
C HIS A 166 -6.87 -15.52 -26.22
N GLU A 167 -6.81 -14.53 -25.31
CA GLU A 167 -7.42 -14.62 -24.00
C GLU A 167 -8.92 -14.93 -24.07
N ALA A 168 -9.67 -14.10 -24.80
CA ALA A 168 -11.12 -14.23 -24.89
C ALA A 168 -11.56 -15.48 -25.69
N CYS A 169 -10.94 -15.76 -26.84
CA CYS A 169 -11.34 -16.91 -27.67
C CYS A 169 -10.97 -18.25 -27.02
N SER A 170 -9.86 -18.32 -26.28
CA SER A 170 -9.51 -19.52 -25.49
C SER A 170 -10.59 -19.82 -24.44
N LEU A 171 -11.09 -18.80 -23.73
CA LEU A 171 -12.17 -18.97 -22.76
C LEU A 171 -13.51 -19.31 -23.42
N ALA A 172 -13.86 -18.67 -24.54
CA ALA A 172 -15.09 -18.96 -25.27
C ALA A 172 -15.19 -20.42 -25.71
N GLY A 173 -14.08 -21.00 -26.17
CA GLY A 173 -14.01 -22.42 -26.50
C GLY A 173 -14.14 -23.31 -25.27
N THR A 174 -13.50 -22.93 -24.15
CA THR A 174 -13.63 -23.64 -22.86
C THR A 174 -15.08 -23.65 -22.35
N TRP A 175 -15.84 -22.57 -22.54
CA TRP A 175 -17.24 -22.48 -22.10
C TRP A 175 -18.26 -23.07 -23.08
N GLY A 176 -17.83 -23.47 -24.28
CA GLY A 176 -18.71 -24.04 -25.30
C GLY A 176 -19.78 -23.07 -25.79
N LEU A 177 -19.40 -21.81 -26.08
CA LEU A 177 -20.33 -20.75 -26.49
C LEU A 177 -20.87 -20.94 -27.91
N GLY A 178 -21.74 -21.93 -28.13
CA GLY A 178 -22.27 -22.34 -29.44
C GLY A 178 -22.94 -21.24 -30.26
N LYS A 179 -23.50 -20.23 -29.60
CA LYS A 179 -24.19 -19.11 -30.27
C LYS A 179 -23.29 -17.92 -30.59
N LEU A 180 -21.97 -18.06 -30.40
CA LEU A 180 -20.97 -17.07 -30.83
C LEU A 180 -20.45 -17.44 -32.22
N VAL A 181 -20.69 -16.57 -33.20
CA VAL A 181 -20.24 -16.76 -34.58
C VAL A 181 -19.39 -15.57 -35.03
N ALA A 182 -18.12 -15.83 -35.30
CA ALA A 182 -17.12 -14.85 -35.69
C ALA A 182 -16.79 -14.97 -37.19
N PHE A 183 -16.72 -13.83 -37.88
CA PHE A 183 -16.32 -13.75 -39.29
C PHE A 183 -14.97 -13.03 -39.36
N TRP A 184 -13.95 -13.76 -39.77
CA TRP A 184 -12.64 -13.19 -40.04
C TRP A 184 -12.59 -12.70 -41.48
N ASP A 185 -12.39 -11.39 -41.64
CA ASP A 185 -12.02 -10.74 -42.89
C ASP A 185 -10.55 -11.06 -43.23
N ASP A 186 -10.34 -12.25 -43.82
CA ASP A 186 -9.05 -12.77 -44.25
C ASP A 186 -8.69 -12.14 -45.60
N ASN A 187 -8.15 -10.92 -45.55
CA ASN A 187 -7.89 -10.11 -46.75
C ASN A 187 -6.40 -9.94 -47.08
N GLY A 188 -5.52 -10.43 -46.20
CA GLY A 188 -4.07 -10.43 -46.38
C GLY A 188 -3.38 -9.07 -46.23
N ILE A 189 -4.08 -8.04 -45.74
CA ILE A 189 -3.58 -6.66 -45.67
C ILE A 189 -3.78 -6.05 -44.27
N SER A 190 -2.72 -5.46 -43.72
CA SER A 190 -2.79 -4.49 -42.61
C SER A 190 -2.35 -3.10 -43.08
N ILE A 191 -2.21 -2.15 -42.14
CA ILE A 191 -1.78 -0.77 -42.44
C ILE A 191 -0.42 -0.76 -43.16
N ASP A 192 0.53 -1.58 -42.70
CA ASP A 192 1.90 -1.57 -43.21
C ASP A 192 2.06 -2.35 -44.53
N GLY A 193 1.00 -2.99 -45.04
CA GLY A 193 1.01 -3.75 -46.28
C GLY A 193 0.56 -5.19 -46.12
N HIS A 194 1.21 -6.08 -46.87
CA HIS A 194 0.97 -7.52 -46.88
C HIS A 194 1.35 -8.16 -45.54
N VAL A 195 0.38 -8.83 -44.89
CA VAL A 195 0.52 -9.31 -43.51
C VAL A 195 1.55 -10.42 -43.34
N GLU A 196 1.92 -11.12 -44.40
CA GLU A 196 2.88 -12.23 -44.37
C GLU A 196 4.28 -11.81 -43.87
N GLY A 197 4.58 -10.51 -43.85
CA GLY A 197 5.80 -9.98 -43.24
C GLY A 197 5.86 -10.05 -41.72
N TRP A 198 4.74 -10.17 -41.01
CA TRP A 198 4.66 -10.13 -39.54
C TRP A 198 3.56 -10.98 -38.91
N PHE A 199 2.63 -11.52 -39.69
CA PHE A 199 1.53 -12.38 -39.23
C PHE A 199 1.36 -13.58 -40.16
N THR A 200 1.84 -14.74 -39.71
CA THR A 200 1.87 -15.99 -40.48
C THR A 200 1.27 -17.16 -39.67
N ASP A 201 0.39 -16.87 -38.72
CA ASP A 201 -0.31 -17.90 -37.95
C ASP A 201 -1.13 -18.79 -38.90
N ASP A 202 -1.17 -20.10 -38.64
CA ASP A 202 -2.31 -20.92 -39.06
C ASP A 202 -3.50 -20.58 -38.16
N THR A 203 -4.15 -19.45 -38.45
CA THR A 203 -5.31 -18.95 -37.69
C THR A 203 -6.39 -20.02 -37.53
N PRO A 204 -6.81 -20.74 -38.59
CA PRO A 204 -7.72 -21.87 -38.42
C PRO A 204 -7.23 -22.93 -37.42
N GLY A 205 -5.98 -23.38 -37.52
CA GLY A 205 -5.41 -24.36 -36.59
C GLY A 205 -5.35 -23.84 -35.15
N ARG A 206 -5.04 -22.55 -34.97
CA ARG A 206 -5.07 -21.87 -33.66
C ARG A 206 -6.46 -21.89 -33.03
N PHE A 207 -7.52 -21.63 -33.80
CA PHE A 207 -8.89 -21.63 -33.28
C PHE A 207 -9.43 -23.05 -33.03
N GLU A 208 -9.07 -24.02 -33.87
CA GLU A 208 -9.33 -25.44 -33.60
C GLU A 208 -8.70 -25.88 -32.27
N ALA A 209 -7.47 -25.43 -31.98
CA ALA A 209 -6.80 -25.69 -30.71
C ALA A 209 -7.50 -25.05 -29.49
N TYR A 210 -8.26 -23.97 -29.68
CA TYR A 210 -9.12 -23.40 -28.64
C TYR A 210 -10.44 -24.16 -28.44
N GLY A 211 -10.78 -25.11 -29.32
CA GLY A 211 -12.05 -25.84 -29.28
C GLY A 211 -13.18 -25.20 -30.09
N TRP A 212 -12.87 -24.34 -31.06
CA TRP A 212 -13.85 -23.72 -31.95
C TRP A 212 -14.19 -24.63 -33.13
N GLN A 213 -15.41 -24.49 -33.67
CA GLN A 213 -15.68 -24.90 -35.05
C GLN A 213 -14.99 -23.89 -35.98
N VAL A 214 -14.31 -24.38 -37.01
CA VAL A 214 -13.68 -23.50 -38.02
C VAL A 214 -14.17 -23.88 -39.41
N ILE A 215 -14.72 -22.91 -40.12
CA ILE A 215 -15.14 -23.04 -41.51
C ILE A 215 -14.09 -22.33 -42.37
N ARG A 216 -13.17 -23.13 -42.91
CA ARG A 216 -11.97 -22.66 -43.62
C ARG A 216 -12.29 -22.17 -45.03
N ALA A 217 -11.55 -21.16 -45.49
CA ALA A 217 -11.46 -20.74 -46.90
C ALA A 217 -12.81 -20.47 -47.59
N VAL A 218 -13.73 -19.81 -46.90
CA VAL A 218 -14.99 -19.35 -47.50
C VAL A 218 -14.69 -18.19 -48.44
N ASP A 219 -15.18 -18.23 -49.68
CA ASP A 219 -15.11 -17.07 -50.57
C ASP A 219 -16.05 -15.98 -50.04
N GLY A 220 -15.46 -14.90 -49.52
CA GLY A 220 -16.21 -13.79 -48.91
C GLY A 220 -16.98 -12.93 -49.92
N HIS A 221 -16.91 -13.24 -51.21
CA HIS A 221 -17.65 -12.58 -52.29
C HIS A 221 -18.66 -13.51 -52.99
N ASP A 222 -18.79 -14.77 -52.56
CA ASP A 222 -19.80 -15.71 -53.04
C ASP A 222 -20.95 -15.84 -52.03
N PRO A 223 -22.14 -15.29 -52.33
CA PRO A 223 -23.28 -15.37 -51.43
C PRO A 223 -23.71 -16.80 -51.09
N ALA A 224 -23.54 -17.77 -52.01
CA ALA A 224 -23.91 -19.16 -51.75
C ALA A 224 -22.96 -19.84 -50.76
N ALA A 225 -21.65 -19.58 -50.89
CA ALA A 225 -20.65 -20.07 -49.94
C ALA A 225 -20.87 -19.47 -48.54
N LEU A 226 -21.18 -18.17 -48.49
CA LEU A 226 -21.48 -17.46 -47.24
C LEU A 226 -22.73 -18.01 -46.55
N ASP A 227 -23.84 -18.19 -47.28
CA ASP A 227 -25.08 -18.74 -46.71
C ASP A 227 -24.87 -20.16 -46.17
N ALA A 228 -24.12 -21.00 -46.89
CA ALA A 228 -23.79 -22.35 -46.45
C ALA A 228 -22.94 -22.35 -45.16
N ALA A 229 -21.95 -21.46 -45.08
CA ALA A 229 -21.10 -21.30 -43.90
C ALA A 229 -21.91 -20.80 -42.68
N ILE A 230 -22.78 -19.81 -42.87
CA ILE A 230 -23.66 -19.28 -41.82
C ILE A 230 -24.62 -20.36 -41.32
N ALA A 231 -25.22 -21.14 -42.23
CA ALA A 231 -26.08 -22.25 -41.86
C ALA A 231 -25.35 -23.33 -41.06
N ALA A 232 -24.12 -23.69 -41.46
CA ALA A 232 -23.29 -24.64 -40.73
C ALA A 232 -22.90 -24.12 -39.33
N ALA A 233 -22.57 -22.83 -39.21
CA ALA A 233 -22.25 -22.20 -37.94
C ALA A 233 -23.43 -22.20 -36.96
N ARG A 234 -24.65 -21.95 -37.46
CA ARG A 234 -25.87 -21.97 -36.63
C ARG A 234 -26.34 -23.38 -36.25
N ALA A 235 -25.92 -24.39 -37.00
CA ALA A 235 -26.21 -25.79 -36.69
C ALA A 235 -25.31 -26.34 -35.58
N GLU A 236 -24.12 -25.75 -35.38
CA GLU A 236 -23.24 -26.05 -34.26
C GLU A 236 -23.77 -25.37 -32.98
N SER A 237 -23.97 -26.15 -31.92
CA SER A 237 -24.54 -25.66 -30.66
C SER A 237 -23.61 -25.86 -29.46
N ALA A 238 -22.54 -26.63 -29.62
CA ALA A 238 -21.59 -26.93 -28.54
C ALA A 238 -20.31 -26.11 -28.61
N LYS A 239 -19.99 -25.50 -29.76
CA LYS A 239 -18.73 -24.78 -29.98
C LYS A 239 -18.95 -23.40 -30.59
N PRO A 240 -18.22 -22.38 -30.16
CA PRO A 240 -18.16 -21.13 -30.91
C PRO A 240 -17.57 -21.37 -32.30
N THR A 241 -17.98 -20.56 -33.28
CA THR A 241 -17.60 -20.77 -34.69
C THR A 241 -16.78 -19.61 -35.26
N LEU A 242 -15.69 -19.92 -35.95
CA LEU A 242 -14.94 -18.98 -36.79
C LEU A 242 -15.16 -19.30 -38.27
N ILE A 243 -15.66 -18.34 -39.03
CA ILE A 243 -15.80 -18.40 -40.48
C ILE A 243 -14.67 -17.59 -41.11
N CYS A 244 -13.74 -18.27 -41.78
CA CYS A 244 -12.58 -17.64 -42.42
C CYS A 244 -12.97 -17.18 -43.83
N CYS A 245 -13.34 -15.91 -43.97
CA CYS A 245 -13.84 -15.33 -45.20
C CYS A 245 -12.69 -14.67 -45.97
N ARG A 246 -12.29 -15.26 -47.10
CA ARG A 246 -11.30 -14.67 -48.00
C ARG A 246 -11.93 -13.51 -48.76
N THR A 247 -11.45 -12.30 -48.53
CA THR A 247 -11.95 -11.10 -49.20
C THR A 247 -10.84 -10.33 -49.91
N VAL A 248 -11.22 -9.34 -50.70
CA VAL A 248 -10.31 -8.34 -51.25
C VAL A 248 -10.64 -7.00 -50.60
N ILE A 249 -9.71 -6.45 -49.82
CA ILE A 249 -9.86 -5.11 -49.25
C ILE A 249 -10.10 -4.08 -50.36
N GLY A 250 -11.04 -3.16 -50.19
CA GLY A 250 -11.36 -2.17 -51.23
C GLY A 250 -12.06 -2.75 -52.46
N LYS A 251 -12.66 -3.94 -52.36
CA LYS A 251 -13.39 -4.62 -53.46
C LYS A 251 -14.25 -3.64 -54.28
N GLY A 252 -13.99 -3.61 -55.58
CA GLY A 252 -14.68 -2.72 -56.53
C GLY A 252 -13.85 -1.51 -56.96
N SER A 253 -12.77 -1.18 -56.24
CA SER A 253 -11.80 -0.13 -56.62
C SER A 253 -10.77 -0.67 -57.61
N PRO A 254 -10.77 -0.25 -58.88
CA PRO A 254 -9.88 -0.83 -59.90
C PRO A 254 -8.39 -0.72 -59.59
N ASN A 255 -7.96 0.38 -58.95
CA ASN A 255 -6.53 0.66 -58.73
C ASN A 255 -6.08 0.48 -57.27
N LYS A 256 -7.02 0.42 -56.31
CA LYS A 256 -6.68 0.28 -54.88
C LYS A 256 -7.17 -1.02 -54.22
N ALA A 257 -8.00 -1.82 -54.90
CA ALA A 257 -8.41 -3.11 -54.33
C ALA A 257 -7.20 -4.04 -54.10
N GLY A 258 -7.16 -4.72 -52.96
CA GLY A 258 -6.08 -5.62 -52.58
C GLY A 258 -4.80 -4.91 -52.11
N THR A 259 -4.87 -3.60 -51.83
CA THR A 259 -3.73 -2.79 -51.41
C THR A 259 -3.98 -2.08 -50.07
N HIS A 260 -2.91 -1.80 -49.33
CA HIS A 260 -2.97 -1.01 -48.09
C HIS A 260 -3.45 0.44 -48.32
N ASP A 261 -3.31 0.98 -49.53
CA ASP A 261 -3.81 2.32 -49.90
C ASP A 261 -5.34 2.46 -49.79
N SER A 262 -6.07 1.35 -49.77
CA SER A 262 -7.52 1.33 -49.54
C SER A 262 -7.91 1.31 -48.06
N HIS A 263 -6.95 1.13 -47.14
CA HIS A 263 -7.25 0.90 -45.73
C HIS A 263 -7.84 2.14 -45.03
N GLY A 264 -7.09 3.24 -44.93
CA GLY A 264 -7.40 4.35 -44.02
C GLY A 264 -7.41 5.75 -44.63
N ALA A 265 -7.50 5.85 -45.96
CA ALA A 265 -7.60 7.11 -46.67
C ALA A 265 -8.78 7.10 -47.64
N PRO A 266 -9.36 8.27 -47.96
CA PRO A 266 -10.30 8.39 -49.07
C PRO A 266 -9.72 7.82 -50.37
N LEU A 267 -10.56 7.16 -51.16
CA LEU A 267 -10.14 6.60 -52.44
C LEU A 267 -9.67 7.71 -53.40
N GLY A 268 -10.32 8.88 -53.36
CA GLY A 268 -10.12 10.00 -54.28
C GLY A 268 -11.21 10.03 -55.36
N ALA A 269 -11.57 11.23 -55.82
CA ALA A 269 -12.71 11.42 -56.74
C ALA A 269 -12.59 10.61 -58.04
N ALA A 270 -11.39 10.53 -58.63
CA ALA A 270 -11.14 9.75 -59.85
C ALA A 270 -11.35 8.24 -59.61
N GLU A 271 -10.85 7.73 -58.48
CA GLU A 271 -10.98 6.32 -58.12
C GLU A 271 -12.42 5.96 -57.76
N ILE A 272 -13.17 6.86 -57.13
CA ILE A 272 -14.61 6.67 -56.86
C ILE A 272 -15.40 6.58 -58.18
N ALA A 273 -15.11 7.46 -59.15
CA ALA A 273 -15.75 7.39 -60.46
C ALA A 273 -15.45 6.07 -61.18
N ALA A 274 -14.20 5.61 -61.14
CA ALA A 274 -13.79 4.31 -61.68
C ALA A 274 -14.46 3.14 -60.94
N SER A 275 -14.56 3.23 -59.61
CA SER A 275 -15.21 2.21 -58.77
C SER A 275 -16.69 2.10 -59.07
N ARG A 276 -17.40 3.22 -59.25
CA ARG A 276 -18.81 3.23 -59.67
C ARG A 276 -19.01 2.53 -61.01
N ALA A 277 -18.16 2.80 -61.99
CA ALA A 277 -18.21 2.14 -63.28
C ALA A 277 -17.97 0.62 -63.16
N ALA A 278 -16.97 0.20 -62.38
CA ALA A 278 -16.67 -1.20 -62.14
C ALA A 278 -17.79 -1.96 -61.40
N LEU A 279 -18.47 -1.28 -60.46
CA LEU A 279 -19.58 -1.83 -59.69
C LEU A 279 -20.94 -1.76 -60.42
N GLY A 280 -21.00 -1.11 -61.60
CA GLY A 280 -22.24 -0.87 -62.33
C GLY A 280 -23.21 0.08 -61.61
N TRP A 281 -22.71 0.99 -60.76
CA TRP A 281 -23.53 1.89 -59.95
C TRP A 281 -23.57 3.32 -60.52
N THR A 282 -24.73 3.73 -61.03
CA THR A 282 -24.89 5.02 -61.75
C THR A 282 -25.46 6.16 -60.92
N ARG A 283 -25.88 5.92 -59.67
CA ARG A 283 -26.50 6.93 -58.81
C ARG A 283 -25.48 7.91 -58.22
N ALA A 284 -25.94 9.11 -57.90
CA ALA A 284 -25.13 10.14 -57.27
C ALA A 284 -24.72 9.73 -55.82
N PRO A 285 -23.73 10.41 -55.21
CA PRO A 285 -23.41 10.20 -53.82
C PRO A 285 -24.63 10.30 -52.90
N PHE A 286 -24.75 9.34 -51.97
CA PHE A 286 -25.86 9.24 -51.00
C PHE A 286 -27.26 9.00 -51.61
N GLU A 287 -27.36 8.71 -52.91
CA GLU A 287 -28.62 8.34 -53.57
C GLU A 287 -28.76 6.81 -53.61
N ILE A 288 -29.73 6.29 -52.85
CA ILE A 288 -30.06 4.86 -52.82
C ILE A 288 -31.35 4.61 -53.63
N PRO A 289 -31.33 3.69 -54.62
CA PRO A 289 -32.54 3.30 -55.33
C PRO A 289 -33.63 2.77 -54.39
N ALA A 290 -34.89 3.12 -54.66
CA ALA A 290 -36.01 2.76 -53.78
C ALA A 290 -36.20 1.24 -53.66
N ASP A 291 -35.92 0.48 -54.72
CA ASP A 291 -35.96 -0.99 -54.73
C ASP A 291 -34.83 -1.61 -53.89
N VAL A 292 -33.62 -1.03 -53.92
CA VAL A 292 -32.51 -1.40 -53.05
C VAL A 292 -32.83 -1.11 -51.59
N GLY A 293 -33.35 0.09 -51.29
CA GLY A 293 -33.76 0.46 -49.94
C GLY A 293 -34.86 -0.45 -49.40
N ALA A 294 -35.90 -0.72 -50.19
CA ALA A 294 -36.98 -1.62 -49.81
C ALA A 294 -36.51 -3.07 -49.59
N ALA A 295 -35.50 -3.54 -50.32
CA ALA A 295 -34.95 -4.89 -50.16
C ALA A 295 -34.06 -5.07 -48.92
N TRP A 296 -33.56 -3.96 -48.33
CA TRP A 296 -32.78 -3.95 -47.10
C TRP A 296 -33.62 -3.68 -45.85
N ASP A 297 -34.75 -2.98 -45.99
CA ASP A 297 -35.60 -2.59 -44.88
C ASP A 297 -36.03 -3.79 -44.03
N ALA A 298 -35.71 -3.75 -42.74
CA ALA A 298 -35.99 -4.83 -41.79
C ALA A 298 -37.10 -4.45 -40.79
N ARG A 299 -37.81 -3.32 -40.97
CA ARG A 299 -38.78 -2.84 -39.99
C ARG A 299 -39.98 -3.78 -39.86
N GLU A 300 -40.49 -4.29 -40.98
CA GLU A 300 -41.60 -5.24 -40.98
C GLU A 300 -41.20 -6.58 -40.34
N ALA A 301 -40.10 -7.18 -40.81
CA ALA A 301 -39.60 -8.44 -40.30
C ALA A 301 -39.24 -8.35 -38.80
N GLY A 302 -38.60 -7.25 -38.39
CA GLY A 302 -38.25 -6.99 -37.00
C GLY A 302 -39.46 -6.80 -36.09
N ALA A 303 -40.48 -6.07 -36.54
CA ALA A 303 -41.72 -5.90 -35.80
C ALA A 303 -42.45 -7.24 -35.61
N LEU A 304 -42.49 -8.08 -36.64
CA LEU A 304 -43.09 -9.43 -36.55
C LEU A 304 -42.31 -10.34 -35.58
N ALA A 305 -40.98 -10.34 -35.66
CA ALA A 305 -40.13 -11.15 -34.79
C ALA A 305 -40.26 -10.73 -33.31
N GLU A 306 -40.27 -9.42 -33.04
CA GLU A 306 -40.46 -8.93 -31.67
C GLU A 306 -41.89 -9.15 -31.18
N ALA A 307 -42.92 -8.99 -32.03
CA ALA A 307 -44.30 -9.29 -31.66
C ALA A 307 -44.46 -10.76 -31.22
N ALA A 308 -43.88 -11.70 -31.98
CA ALA A 308 -43.87 -13.11 -31.61
C ALA A 308 -43.15 -13.36 -30.27
N TRP A 309 -42.03 -12.67 -30.02
CA TRP A 309 -41.36 -12.75 -28.73
C TRP A 309 -42.18 -12.14 -27.59
N ASN A 310 -42.90 -11.04 -27.82
CA ASN A 310 -43.77 -10.43 -26.83
C ASN A 310 -44.94 -11.36 -26.46
N GLU A 311 -45.54 -12.06 -27.43
CA GLU A 311 -46.55 -13.09 -27.17
C GLU A 311 -45.99 -14.25 -26.33
N LEU A 312 -44.79 -14.71 -26.66
CA LEU A 312 -44.04 -15.70 -25.88
C LEU A 312 -43.81 -15.20 -24.44
N PHE A 313 -43.40 -13.95 -24.27
CA PHE A 313 -43.12 -13.36 -22.97
C PHE A 313 -44.39 -13.19 -22.12
N VAL A 314 -45.54 -12.85 -22.74
CA VAL A 314 -46.85 -12.82 -22.06
C VAL A 314 -47.25 -14.22 -21.58
N ALA A 315 -47.02 -15.26 -22.39
CA ALA A 315 -47.24 -16.64 -21.96
C ALA A 315 -46.31 -17.03 -20.81
N TYR A 316 -45.03 -16.63 -20.88
CA TYR A 316 -44.04 -16.84 -19.84
C TYR A 316 -44.41 -16.15 -18.53
N GLU A 317 -44.84 -14.89 -18.56
CA GLU A 317 -45.26 -14.13 -17.39
C GLU A 317 -46.46 -14.77 -16.68
N ARG A 318 -47.44 -15.24 -17.44
CA ARG A 318 -48.59 -15.95 -16.87
C ARG A 318 -48.20 -17.26 -16.19
N ALA A 319 -47.22 -17.98 -16.74
CA ALA A 319 -46.74 -19.24 -16.17
C ALA A 319 -45.75 -19.05 -15.02
N HIS A 320 -44.94 -17.98 -15.07
CA HIS A 320 -43.81 -17.72 -14.18
C HIS A 320 -43.71 -16.24 -13.78
N PRO A 321 -44.72 -15.69 -13.07
CA PRO A 321 -44.82 -14.24 -12.82
C PRO A 321 -43.63 -13.67 -12.06
N ALA A 322 -43.09 -14.41 -11.08
CA ALA A 322 -41.92 -13.98 -10.31
C ALA A 322 -40.65 -13.90 -11.18
N LEU A 323 -40.41 -14.89 -12.04
CA LEU A 323 -39.25 -14.88 -12.95
C LEU A 323 -39.40 -13.82 -14.04
N ALA A 324 -40.61 -13.59 -14.55
CA ALA A 324 -40.85 -12.53 -15.53
C ALA A 324 -40.63 -11.12 -14.92
N ALA A 325 -41.08 -10.89 -13.68
CA ALA A 325 -40.81 -9.65 -12.96
C ALA A 325 -39.30 -9.44 -12.77
N GLU A 326 -38.60 -10.50 -12.37
CA GLU A 326 -37.15 -10.47 -12.15
C GLU A 326 -36.35 -10.25 -13.45
N PHE A 327 -36.75 -10.89 -14.54
CA PHE A 327 -36.19 -10.66 -15.87
C PHE A 327 -36.34 -9.19 -16.28
N ARG A 328 -37.53 -8.60 -16.12
CA ARG A 328 -37.79 -7.20 -16.46
C ARG A 328 -36.96 -6.24 -15.62
N ARG A 329 -36.92 -6.45 -14.29
CA ARG A 329 -36.11 -5.63 -13.36
C ARG A 329 -34.65 -5.60 -13.80
N ARG A 330 -34.08 -6.78 -14.07
CA ARG A 330 -32.67 -6.92 -14.45
C ARG A 330 -32.36 -6.36 -15.83
N MET A 331 -33.25 -6.56 -16.80
CA MET A 331 -33.13 -5.95 -18.12
C MET A 331 -33.26 -4.42 -18.08
N ALA A 332 -33.99 -3.88 -17.10
CA ALA A 332 -34.05 -2.44 -16.82
C ALA A 332 -32.83 -1.92 -16.02
N GLY A 333 -31.95 -2.80 -15.52
CA GLY A 333 -30.78 -2.44 -14.71
C GLY A 333 -31.12 -1.95 -13.29
N GLU A 334 -32.34 -2.18 -12.83
CA GLU A 334 -32.83 -1.74 -11.52
C GLU A 334 -32.33 -2.69 -10.41
N LEU A 335 -32.00 -2.16 -9.23
CA LEU A 335 -31.67 -2.98 -8.05
C LEU A 335 -32.96 -3.47 -7.36
N PRO A 336 -32.90 -4.53 -6.53
CA PRO A 336 -34.04 -4.95 -5.72
C PRO A 336 -34.50 -3.84 -4.76
N ALA A 337 -35.81 -3.71 -4.55
CA ALA A 337 -36.39 -2.62 -3.75
C ALA A 337 -35.85 -2.52 -2.30
N GLY A 338 -35.45 -3.64 -1.69
CA GLY A 338 -34.89 -3.71 -0.33
C GLY A 338 -33.36 -3.61 -0.25
N PHE A 339 -32.66 -3.29 -1.36
CA PHE A 339 -31.20 -3.27 -1.36
C PHE A 339 -30.61 -2.21 -0.42
N ALA A 340 -31.21 -1.02 -0.35
CA ALA A 340 -30.75 0.06 0.53
C ALA A 340 -30.80 -0.36 2.01
N ASP A 341 -31.93 -0.91 2.45
CA ASP A 341 -32.10 -1.41 3.83
C ASP A 341 -31.11 -2.54 4.16
N LEU A 342 -30.87 -3.45 3.20
CA LEU A 342 -29.87 -4.50 3.34
C LEU A 342 -28.46 -3.92 3.49
N ALA A 343 -28.11 -2.93 2.67
CA ALA A 343 -26.80 -2.31 2.71
C ALA A 343 -26.56 -1.55 4.01
N ASP A 344 -27.57 -0.84 4.51
CA ASP A 344 -27.52 -0.14 5.81
C ASP A 344 -27.39 -1.14 6.97
N ALA A 345 -28.14 -2.24 6.94
CA ALA A 345 -28.03 -3.31 7.95
C ALA A 345 -26.65 -3.99 7.93
N ALA A 346 -26.10 -4.25 6.74
CA ALA A 346 -24.76 -4.81 6.58
C ALA A 346 -23.68 -3.84 7.10
N LEU A 347 -23.83 -2.53 6.81
CA LEU A 347 -22.94 -1.50 7.31
C LEU A 347 -22.98 -1.39 8.85
N ALA A 348 -24.17 -1.40 9.44
CA ALA A 348 -24.33 -1.40 10.89
C ALA A 348 -23.63 -2.60 11.55
N GLN A 349 -23.74 -3.80 10.98
CA GLN A 349 -23.03 -4.99 11.47
C GLN A 349 -21.50 -4.85 11.40
N VAL A 350 -20.98 -4.23 10.33
CA VAL A 350 -19.53 -3.99 10.20
C VAL A 350 -19.04 -2.98 11.24
N VAL A 351 -19.83 -1.93 11.50
CA VAL A 351 -19.55 -0.94 12.55
C VAL A 351 -19.55 -1.59 13.93
N ASP A 352 -20.58 -2.38 14.26
CA ASP A 352 -20.72 -3.04 15.57
C ASP A 352 -19.59 -4.03 15.85
N LYS A 353 -19.11 -4.74 14.82
CA LYS A 353 -18.02 -5.69 14.96
C LYS A 353 -16.66 -5.03 15.21
N GLY A 354 -16.42 -3.85 14.63
CA GLY A 354 -15.19 -3.08 14.86
C GLY A 354 -13.89 -3.81 14.52
N GLU A 355 -13.91 -4.75 13.57
CA GLU A 355 -12.79 -5.66 13.33
C GLU A 355 -11.60 -4.97 12.65
N THR A 356 -10.39 -5.37 13.06
CA THR A 356 -9.13 -5.05 12.36
C THR A 356 -8.80 -6.16 11.38
N LEU A 357 -8.92 -5.88 10.08
CA LEU A 357 -8.66 -6.85 9.01
C LEU A 357 -8.19 -6.15 7.73
N ALA A 358 -7.60 -6.91 6.81
CA ALA A 358 -7.21 -6.38 5.50
C ALA A 358 -8.44 -5.98 4.69
N SER A 359 -8.36 -4.89 3.90
CA SER A 359 -9.53 -4.45 3.13
C SER A 359 -9.92 -5.43 2.02
N ARG A 360 -9.00 -6.31 1.54
CA ARG A 360 -9.39 -7.46 0.70
C ARG A 360 -10.32 -8.45 1.40
N LYS A 361 -10.12 -8.67 2.71
CA LYS A 361 -10.98 -9.55 3.51
C LYS A 361 -12.30 -8.84 3.84
N ALA A 362 -12.26 -7.52 4.06
CA ALA A 362 -13.48 -6.73 4.23
C ALA A 362 -14.32 -6.72 2.95
N SER A 363 -13.67 -6.68 1.79
CA SER A 363 -14.30 -6.83 0.49
C SER A 363 -15.00 -8.19 0.36
N GLN A 364 -14.36 -9.29 0.76
CA GLN A 364 -15.01 -10.60 0.79
C GLN A 364 -16.25 -10.61 1.70
N ASN A 365 -16.17 -9.97 2.85
CA ASN A 365 -17.30 -9.87 3.78
C ASN A 365 -18.45 -9.04 3.18
N ALA A 366 -18.14 -7.94 2.48
CA ALA A 366 -19.12 -7.12 1.77
C ALA A 366 -19.77 -7.90 0.62
N ILE A 367 -18.99 -8.64 -0.17
CA ILE A 367 -19.51 -9.56 -1.20
C ILE A 367 -20.47 -10.55 -0.56
N ALA A 368 -20.07 -11.23 0.52
CA ALA A 368 -20.89 -12.23 1.19
C ALA A 368 -22.18 -11.66 1.80
N ALA A 369 -22.20 -10.38 2.18
CA ALA A 369 -23.36 -9.70 2.73
C ALA A 369 -24.33 -9.17 1.66
N LEU A 370 -23.80 -8.64 0.55
CA LEU A 370 -24.59 -7.92 -0.45
C LEU A 370 -24.97 -8.78 -1.65
N VAL A 371 -24.03 -9.55 -2.19
CA VAL A 371 -24.19 -10.28 -3.46
C VAL A 371 -25.30 -11.35 -3.43
N PRO A 372 -25.55 -12.08 -2.33
CA PRO A 372 -26.66 -13.04 -2.29
C PRO A 372 -28.05 -12.45 -2.56
N ALA A 373 -28.24 -11.14 -2.34
CA ALA A 373 -29.49 -10.44 -2.65
C ALA A 373 -29.57 -9.93 -4.09
N LEU A 374 -28.48 -10.08 -4.87
CA LEU A 374 -28.33 -9.58 -6.23
C LEU A 374 -28.13 -10.76 -7.19
N PRO A 375 -29.21 -11.49 -7.54
CA PRO A 375 -29.11 -12.66 -8.41
C PRO A 375 -28.57 -12.33 -9.81
N GLU A 376 -28.53 -11.05 -10.23
CA GLU A 376 -27.89 -10.56 -11.45
C GLU A 376 -26.35 -10.54 -11.40
N MET A 377 -25.76 -10.65 -10.21
CA MET A 377 -24.32 -10.49 -10.05
C MET A 377 -23.54 -11.70 -10.55
N VAL A 378 -22.50 -11.43 -11.34
CA VAL A 378 -21.53 -12.42 -11.81
C VAL A 378 -20.14 -11.97 -11.38
N GLY A 379 -19.58 -12.69 -10.42
CA GLY A 379 -18.23 -12.44 -9.91
C GLY A 379 -17.16 -13.21 -10.68
N GLY A 380 -15.90 -12.94 -10.38
CA GLY A 380 -14.79 -13.75 -10.87
C GLY A 380 -13.43 -13.21 -10.48
N SER A 381 -12.39 -13.90 -10.93
CA SER A 381 -11.01 -13.45 -10.77
C SER A 381 -10.11 -14.05 -11.85
N ALA A 382 -9.08 -13.29 -12.23
CA ALA A 382 -8.00 -13.75 -13.10
C ALA A 382 -7.03 -14.64 -12.31
N ASP A 383 -7.44 -15.89 -12.06
CA ASP A 383 -6.69 -16.94 -11.35
C ASP A 383 -6.25 -16.62 -9.91
N LEU A 384 -6.76 -15.54 -9.32
CA LEU A 384 -6.36 -15.05 -8.00
C LEU A 384 -7.51 -15.08 -6.99
N ALA A 385 -8.51 -15.94 -7.19
CA ALA A 385 -9.73 -15.99 -6.37
C ALA A 385 -9.45 -16.06 -4.85
N GLY A 386 -8.48 -16.89 -4.44
CA GLY A 386 -8.06 -17.03 -3.04
C GLY A 386 -7.19 -15.88 -2.51
N SER A 387 -6.57 -15.10 -3.39
CA SER A 387 -5.70 -13.97 -3.03
C SER A 387 -6.45 -12.63 -3.04
N ASN A 388 -7.37 -12.46 -3.99
CA ASN A 388 -8.29 -11.31 -4.06
C ASN A 388 -9.51 -11.48 -3.13
N LEU A 389 -9.85 -12.72 -2.78
CA LEU A 389 -11.00 -13.08 -1.94
C LEU A 389 -12.36 -12.69 -2.54
N THR A 390 -12.54 -12.99 -3.82
CA THR A 390 -13.74 -12.68 -4.62
C THR A 390 -14.86 -13.72 -4.51
N LEU A 391 -14.57 -14.91 -3.96
CA LEU A 391 -15.56 -15.98 -3.76
C LEU A 391 -16.41 -15.74 -2.50
N TRP A 392 -17.70 -16.08 -2.61
CA TRP A 392 -18.67 -16.13 -1.50
C TRP A 392 -19.33 -17.51 -1.42
N PRO A 393 -19.96 -17.89 -0.29
CA PRO A 393 -20.43 -19.27 -0.07
C PRO A 393 -21.43 -19.80 -1.10
N GLN A 394 -22.26 -18.93 -1.70
CA GLN A 394 -23.28 -19.28 -2.68
C GLN A 394 -22.79 -19.14 -4.15
N ALA A 395 -21.51 -18.84 -4.37
CA ALA A 395 -20.95 -18.72 -5.70
C ALA A 395 -20.99 -20.07 -6.45
N ILE A 396 -21.47 -20.05 -7.70
CA ILE A 396 -21.53 -21.24 -8.56
C ILE A 396 -20.58 -21.02 -9.74
N PRO A 397 -19.51 -21.82 -9.89
CA PRO A 397 -18.59 -21.69 -11.01
C PRO A 397 -19.32 -21.84 -12.36
N VAL A 398 -18.97 -20.98 -13.31
CA VAL A 398 -19.31 -21.16 -14.73
C VAL A 398 -18.46 -22.31 -15.27
N ALA A 399 -19.12 -23.39 -15.68
CA ALA A 399 -18.48 -24.56 -16.30
C ALA A 399 -19.16 -24.90 -17.63
N ALA A 400 -18.46 -25.60 -18.51
CA ALA A 400 -19.03 -26.15 -19.74
C ALA A 400 -20.16 -27.13 -19.42
N ALA A 401 -21.18 -27.20 -20.28
CA ALA A 401 -22.33 -28.09 -20.11
C ALA A 401 -21.93 -29.58 -19.94
N GLU A 402 -20.82 -30.02 -20.57
CA GLU A 402 -20.29 -31.39 -20.43
C GLU A 402 -19.52 -31.63 -19.11
N GLN A 403 -18.90 -30.59 -18.52
CA GLN A 403 -18.10 -30.71 -17.29
C GLN A 403 -18.94 -30.73 -16.00
N ALA A 404 -20.22 -30.36 -16.07
CA ALA A 404 -21.18 -30.70 -15.01
C ALA A 404 -21.26 -32.23 -14.77
N GLY A 405 -20.74 -33.04 -15.71
CA GLY A 405 -20.65 -34.49 -15.64
C GLY A 405 -19.32 -35.09 -15.16
N ALA A 406 -18.24 -34.36 -14.92
CA ALA A 406 -16.91 -34.94 -14.64
C ALA A 406 -16.51 -34.86 -13.15
N GLY A 407 -15.82 -35.89 -12.64
CA GLY A 407 -15.45 -36.07 -11.22
C GLY A 407 -14.41 -35.07 -10.69
N PRO A 408 -13.94 -35.24 -9.44
CA PRO A 408 -13.54 -34.15 -8.53
C PRO A 408 -12.31 -33.35 -8.99
N SER A 409 -12.39 -32.02 -8.90
CA SER A 409 -11.21 -31.14 -8.79
C SER A 409 -10.82 -30.97 -7.31
N GLN A 410 -9.51 -30.92 -7.06
CA GLN A 410 -8.93 -30.83 -5.71
C GLN A 410 -9.11 -29.41 -5.12
N ALA A 411 -10.32 -29.08 -4.67
CA ALA A 411 -10.55 -27.92 -3.80
C ALA A 411 -11.94 -27.96 -3.11
N GLY A 412 -12.42 -29.12 -2.64
CA GLY A 412 -13.61 -29.17 -1.76
C GLY A 412 -14.92 -28.56 -2.29
N LEU A 413 -14.97 -28.16 -3.57
CA LEU A 413 -16.11 -27.55 -4.24
C LEU A 413 -16.49 -28.48 -5.40
N GLN A 414 -17.53 -29.26 -5.19
CA GLN A 414 -18.03 -30.24 -6.17
C GLN A 414 -18.70 -29.53 -7.36
N PRO A 415 -18.38 -29.87 -8.62
CA PRO A 415 -19.30 -29.67 -9.74
C PRO A 415 -20.41 -30.75 -9.69
N PRO A 416 -21.71 -30.39 -9.69
CA PRO A 416 -22.79 -31.37 -9.53
C PRO A 416 -23.26 -31.97 -10.87
N ARG A 417 -23.64 -33.25 -10.83
CA ARG A 417 -24.20 -34.03 -11.95
C ARG A 417 -25.74 -34.11 -11.89
N GLY A 418 -26.41 -34.07 -13.03
CA GLY A 418 -27.81 -34.50 -13.18
C GLY A 418 -28.88 -33.49 -12.72
N ALA A 419 -30.10 -33.96 -12.46
CA ALA A 419 -31.31 -33.18 -12.17
C ALA A 419 -31.18 -32.14 -11.03
N ASP A 420 -30.10 -32.20 -10.24
CA ASP A 420 -29.75 -31.22 -9.21
C ASP A 420 -29.19 -29.89 -9.76
N ALA A 421 -28.73 -29.83 -11.02
CA ALA A 421 -28.27 -28.58 -11.65
C ALA A 421 -29.43 -27.56 -11.81
N VAL A 422 -30.65 -28.05 -12.04
CA VAL A 422 -31.88 -27.25 -12.12
C VAL A 422 -32.28 -26.71 -10.74
N ALA A 423 -31.84 -27.36 -9.66
CA ALA A 423 -32.20 -27.00 -8.29
C ALA A 423 -31.30 -25.91 -7.66
N ARG A 424 -30.12 -25.59 -8.21
CA ARG A 424 -29.19 -24.60 -7.62
C ARG A 424 -28.92 -23.33 -8.44
N GLY A 425 -29.46 -23.19 -9.65
CA GLY A 425 -29.42 -21.93 -10.40
C GLY A 425 -28.21 -21.75 -11.33
N ARG A 426 -28.17 -20.62 -12.05
CA ARG A 426 -27.14 -20.34 -13.07
C ARG A 426 -25.74 -20.15 -12.49
N GLY A 427 -24.72 -20.33 -13.33
CA GLY A 427 -23.34 -19.94 -12.99
C GLY A 427 -23.26 -18.45 -12.63
N SER A 428 -22.64 -18.15 -11.49
CA SER A 428 -22.49 -16.81 -10.92
C SER A 428 -21.04 -16.41 -10.66
N TYR A 429 -20.08 -17.31 -10.87
CA TYR A 429 -18.66 -17.05 -10.67
C TYR A 429 -17.79 -17.54 -11.83
N ILE A 430 -16.92 -16.68 -12.36
CA ILE A 430 -16.07 -16.98 -13.51
C ILE A 430 -14.61 -17.13 -13.05
N HIS A 431 -14.01 -18.28 -13.38
CA HIS A 431 -12.56 -18.46 -13.35
C HIS A 431 -12.00 -18.03 -14.71
N TYR A 432 -11.46 -16.81 -14.79
CA TYR A 432 -10.96 -16.26 -16.06
C TYR A 432 -9.59 -16.85 -16.47
N GLY A 433 -8.87 -17.48 -15.54
CA GLY A 433 -7.44 -17.78 -15.70
C GLY A 433 -6.59 -16.49 -15.75
N VAL A 434 -5.30 -16.59 -16.06
CA VAL A 434 -4.36 -15.45 -16.10
C VAL A 434 -4.59 -14.62 -17.36
N ARG A 435 -5.66 -13.81 -17.34
CA ARG A 435 -6.25 -13.14 -18.52
C ARG A 435 -6.93 -11.82 -18.14
N GLU A 436 -6.19 -10.88 -17.57
CA GLU A 436 -6.75 -9.63 -17.04
C GLU A 436 -7.44 -8.79 -18.11
N PHE A 437 -6.87 -8.70 -19.32
CA PHE A 437 -7.43 -7.89 -20.39
C PHE A 437 -8.70 -8.52 -20.95
N GLY A 438 -8.66 -9.83 -21.21
CA GLY A 438 -9.80 -10.64 -21.61
C GLY A 438 -10.91 -10.59 -20.56
N MET A 439 -10.58 -10.74 -19.27
CA MET A 439 -11.53 -10.61 -18.15
C MET A 439 -12.27 -9.26 -18.20
N ALA A 440 -11.53 -8.15 -18.21
CA ALA A 440 -12.14 -6.82 -18.16
C ALA A 440 -13.02 -6.53 -19.41
N ALA A 441 -12.59 -6.95 -20.60
CA ALA A 441 -13.36 -6.78 -21.82
C ALA A 441 -14.58 -7.72 -21.91
N VAL A 442 -14.49 -8.95 -21.40
CA VAL A 442 -15.62 -9.87 -21.26
C VAL A 442 -16.65 -9.34 -20.25
N MET A 443 -16.21 -8.78 -19.12
CA MET A 443 -17.08 -8.09 -18.16
C MET A 443 -17.84 -6.92 -18.80
N ASN A 444 -17.18 -6.14 -19.66
CA ASN A 444 -17.86 -5.10 -20.44
C ASN A 444 -18.97 -5.71 -21.31
N GLY A 445 -18.69 -6.81 -22.02
CA GLY A 445 -19.67 -7.53 -22.83
C GLY A 445 -20.86 -8.06 -22.04
N LEU A 446 -20.62 -8.67 -20.87
CA LEU A 446 -21.65 -9.13 -19.95
C LEU A 446 -22.56 -7.98 -19.50
N THR A 447 -21.98 -6.82 -19.21
CA THR A 447 -22.72 -5.62 -18.77
C THR A 447 -23.53 -5.00 -19.92
N LEU A 448 -22.93 -4.90 -21.12
CA LEU A 448 -23.57 -4.36 -22.32
C LEU A 448 -24.79 -5.17 -22.77
N HIS A 449 -24.76 -6.49 -22.59
CA HIS A 449 -25.87 -7.36 -22.95
C HIS A 449 -27.18 -6.98 -22.22
N GLY A 450 -27.07 -6.54 -20.97
CA GLY A 450 -28.19 -6.30 -20.05
C GLY A 450 -28.59 -7.55 -19.28
N GLY A 451 -29.26 -7.37 -18.14
CA GLY A 451 -29.72 -8.47 -17.28
C GLY A 451 -28.69 -8.98 -16.27
N LEU A 452 -27.42 -8.57 -16.38
CA LEU A 452 -26.31 -8.96 -15.52
C LEU A 452 -25.52 -7.75 -15.02
N ARG A 453 -24.90 -7.91 -13.86
CA ARG A 453 -23.88 -6.99 -13.33
C ARG A 453 -22.63 -7.80 -13.01
N THR A 454 -21.46 -7.18 -13.09
CA THR A 454 -20.20 -7.94 -12.97
C THR A 454 -19.22 -7.34 -11.98
N PHE A 455 -18.48 -8.23 -11.31
CA PHE A 455 -17.23 -7.87 -10.66
C PHE A 455 -16.11 -8.86 -10.99
N GLY A 456 -14.86 -8.40 -11.00
CA GLY A 456 -13.70 -9.22 -11.34
C GLY A 456 -12.45 -8.75 -10.62
N GLY A 457 -11.65 -9.70 -10.12
CA GLY A 457 -10.46 -9.39 -9.33
C GLY A 457 -9.12 -9.83 -9.94
N THR A 458 -8.09 -9.01 -9.72
CA THR A 458 -6.67 -9.32 -9.91
C THR A 458 -5.84 -8.45 -8.94
N PHE A 459 -4.50 -8.53 -8.95
CA PHE A 459 -3.67 -7.57 -8.21
C PHE A 459 -3.68 -6.20 -8.87
N LEU A 460 -3.53 -5.12 -8.08
CA LEU A 460 -3.57 -3.75 -8.62
C LEU A 460 -2.50 -3.51 -9.69
N MET A 461 -1.31 -4.08 -9.54
CA MET A 461 -0.26 -3.98 -10.56
C MET A 461 -0.77 -4.44 -11.94
N PHE A 462 -1.51 -5.55 -11.98
CA PHE A 462 -2.01 -6.13 -13.23
C PHE A 462 -3.24 -5.40 -13.80
N SER A 463 -3.72 -4.33 -13.15
CA SER A 463 -4.62 -3.37 -13.81
C SER A 463 -4.00 -2.76 -15.07
N GLU A 464 -2.66 -2.76 -15.18
CA GLU A 464 -1.96 -2.32 -16.40
C GLU A 464 -2.23 -3.23 -17.61
N TYR A 465 -2.34 -4.54 -17.41
CA TYR A 465 -2.69 -5.47 -18.48
C TYR A 465 -4.11 -5.20 -19.01
N ALA A 466 -5.04 -4.87 -18.11
CA ALA A 466 -6.45 -4.61 -18.46
C ALA A 466 -6.74 -3.15 -18.85
N ARG A 467 -5.75 -2.25 -18.83
CA ARG A 467 -5.94 -0.81 -18.70
C ARG A 467 -6.89 -0.20 -19.74
N ASN A 468 -6.79 -0.63 -21.00
CA ASN A 468 -7.65 -0.07 -22.04
C ASN A 468 -9.11 -0.56 -21.90
N ALA A 469 -9.36 -1.79 -21.47
CA ALA A 469 -10.72 -2.27 -21.19
C ALA A 469 -11.39 -1.50 -20.03
N LEU A 470 -10.61 -1.12 -19.01
CA LEU A 470 -11.08 -0.24 -17.92
C LEU A 470 -11.49 1.13 -18.46
N ARG A 471 -10.66 1.72 -19.33
CA ARG A 471 -10.97 2.98 -20.02
C ARG A 471 -12.22 2.85 -20.89
N MET A 472 -12.37 1.74 -21.61
CA MET A 472 -13.53 1.49 -22.46
C MET A 472 -14.82 1.34 -21.66
N ALA A 473 -14.79 0.73 -20.48
CA ALA A 473 -15.94 0.69 -19.56
C ALA A 473 -16.36 2.11 -19.13
N ALA A 474 -15.39 2.95 -18.77
CA ALA A 474 -15.63 4.32 -18.36
C ALA A 474 -16.17 5.19 -19.50
N LEU A 475 -15.61 5.05 -20.71
CA LEU A 475 -16.06 5.73 -21.93
C LEU A 475 -17.50 5.34 -22.29
N MET A 476 -17.81 4.05 -22.22
CA MET A 476 -19.13 3.50 -22.51
C MET A 476 -20.15 3.71 -21.39
N LYS A 477 -19.73 4.28 -20.24
CA LYS A 477 -20.58 4.49 -19.07
C LYS A 477 -21.19 3.20 -18.53
N LEU A 478 -20.41 2.11 -18.54
CA LEU A 478 -20.79 0.83 -17.95
C LEU A 478 -20.46 0.83 -16.46
N ASN A 479 -21.03 -0.08 -15.69
CA ASN A 479 -20.82 -0.18 -14.24
C ASN A 479 -20.20 -1.51 -13.74
N PRO A 480 -19.17 -2.08 -14.39
CA PRO A 480 -18.41 -3.19 -13.80
C PRO A 480 -17.63 -2.74 -12.56
N ILE A 481 -17.45 -3.66 -11.62
CA ILE A 481 -16.67 -3.44 -10.39
C ILE A 481 -15.35 -4.21 -10.49
N TYR A 482 -14.23 -3.50 -10.48
CA TYR A 482 -12.89 -4.08 -10.54
C TYR A 482 -12.29 -4.16 -9.14
N VAL A 483 -12.02 -5.37 -8.67
CA VAL A 483 -11.50 -5.66 -7.32
C VAL A 483 -9.99 -5.83 -7.40
N PHE A 484 -9.25 -4.75 -7.17
CA PHE A 484 -7.80 -4.75 -7.21
C PHE A 484 -7.21 -4.85 -5.80
N THR A 485 -6.52 -5.96 -5.51
CA THR A 485 -5.90 -6.17 -4.19
C THR A 485 -4.37 -6.05 -4.24
N HIS A 486 -3.70 -6.11 -3.08
CA HIS A 486 -2.25 -5.97 -2.98
C HIS A 486 -1.79 -4.62 -3.52
N ASP A 487 -2.32 -3.56 -2.91
CA ASP A 487 -2.38 -2.22 -3.46
C ASP A 487 -1.11 -1.35 -3.32
N SER A 488 -0.09 -1.83 -2.62
CA SER A 488 1.10 -1.04 -2.30
C SER A 488 2.31 -1.92 -1.98
N ILE A 489 3.43 -1.30 -1.58
CA ILE A 489 4.57 -1.97 -0.91
C ILE A 489 4.14 -2.81 0.31
N GLY A 490 2.94 -2.58 0.88
CA GLY A 490 2.37 -3.38 1.95
C GLY A 490 2.12 -4.85 1.60
N LEU A 491 2.21 -5.23 0.31
CA LEU A 491 2.20 -6.64 -0.07
C LEU A 491 3.47 -7.39 0.36
N GLY A 492 4.60 -6.70 0.49
CA GLY A 492 5.86 -7.26 0.97
C GLY A 492 6.67 -7.99 -0.11
N GLU A 493 6.91 -9.28 0.11
CA GLU A 493 8.05 -10.02 -0.42
C GLU A 493 8.04 -10.30 -1.93
N ASP A 494 6.92 -10.14 -2.64
CA ASP A 494 6.89 -10.32 -4.10
C ASP A 494 7.65 -9.20 -4.85
N GLY A 495 7.94 -8.08 -4.15
CA GLY A 495 8.87 -7.07 -4.63
C GLY A 495 8.34 -6.13 -5.74
N PRO A 496 9.23 -5.35 -6.36
CA PRO A 496 8.86 -4.19 -7.18
C PRO A 496 8.06 -4.52 -8.45
N THR A 497 8.08 -5.77 -8.93
CA THR A 497 7.27 -6.19 -10.08
C THR A 497 5.80 -6.35 -9.75
N HIS A 498 5.44 -6.45 -8.46
CA HIS A 498 4.08 -6.65 -7.97
C HIS A 498 3.57 -5.45 -7.18
N GLN A 499 4.46 -4.66 -6.58
CA GLN A 499 4.13 -3.55 -5.69
C GLN A 499 3.67 -2.33 -6.48
N PRO A 500 2.38 -1.97 -6.43
CA PRO A 500 1.89 -0.78 -7.11
C PRO A 500 2.47 0.48 -6.47
N VAL A 501 2.80 1.47 -7.31
CA VAL A 501 3.27 2.79 -6.90
C VAL A 501 2.43 3.86 -7.60
N GLU A 502 2.32 3.78 -8.92
CA GLU A 502 1.61 4.75 -9.77
C GLU A 502 0.17 4.33 -10.13
N GLN A 503 -0.19 3.07 -9.95
CA GLN A 503 -1.43 2.51 -10.53
C GLN A 503 -2.69 3.17 -9.95
N THR A 504 -2.75 3.45 -8.64
CA THR A 504 -3.89 4.19 -8.06
C THR A 504 -4.03 5.59 -8.67
N ALA A 505 -2.93 6.33 -8.82
CA ALA A 505 -2.94 7.66 -9.42
C ALA A 505 -3.36 7.61 -10.89
N THR A 506 -2.82 6.66 -11.66
CA THR A 506 -3.13 6.54 -13.08
C THR A 506 -4.56 6.05 -13.35
N LEU A 507 -5.18 5.30 -12.43
CA LEU A 507 -6.61 4.99 -12.48
C LEU A 507 -7.47 6.22 -12.19
N ARG A 508 -7.06 7.08 -11.25
CA ARG A 508 -7.69 8.39 -11.00
C ARG A 508 -7.57 9.34 -12.20
N LEU A 509 -6.72 9.08 -13.19
CA LEU A 509 -6.67 9.89 -14.41
C LEU A 509 -7.73 9.50 -15.45
N ILE A 510 -8.37 8.34 -15.31
CA ILE A 510 -9.39 7.88 -16.26
C ILE A 510 -10.69 8.67 -15.99
N PRO A 511 -11.21 9.45 -16.96
CA PRO A 511 -12.48 10.14 -16.78
C PRO A 511 -13.61 9.14 -16.57
N ASN A 512 -14.57 9.49 -15.71
CA ASN A 512 -15.74 8.64 -15.41
C ASN A 512 -15.39 7.28 -14.77
N MET A 513 -14.29 7.17 -14.03
CA MET A 513 -13.92 5.98 -13.26
C MET A 513 -13.91 6.31 -11.78
N ASP A 514 -14.75 5.70 -10.95
CA ASP A 514 -14.63 5.86 -9.51
C ASP A 514 -13.51 4.98 -8.96
N VAL A 515 -12.63 5.57 -8.14
CA VAL A 515 -11.49 4.85 -7.54
C VAL A 515 -11.60 4.97 -6.03
N TRP A 516 -11.87 3.85 -5.37
CA TRP A 516 -12.02 3.76 -3.93
C TRP A 516 -10.83 3.02 -3.31
N ARG A 517 -10.11 3.67 -2.41
CA ARG A 517 -9.03 3.09 -1.59
C ARG A 517 -9.41 3.16 -0.10
N PRO A 518 -10.27 2.25 0.38
CA PRO A 518 -10.83 2.30 1.72
C PRO A 518 -9.80 1.97 2.81
N ALA A 519 -9.87 2.70 3.93
CA ALA A 519 -8.95 2.60 5.05
C ALA A 519 -9.26 1.48 6.07
N ASP A 520 -10.48 0.95 6.06
CA ASP A 520 -10.90 -0.15 6.93
C ASP A 520 -12.15 -0.85 6.39
N ALA A 521 -12.73 -1.75 7.20
CA ALA A 521 -13.92 -2.51 6.82
C ALA A 521 -15.17 -1.64 6.60
N VAL A 522 -15.33 -0.53 7.34
CA VAL A 522 -16.49 0.36 7.22
C VAL A 522 -16.44 1.08 5.88
N GLU A 523 -15.28 1.68 5.55
CA GLU A 523 -15.10 2.32 4.24
C GLU A 523 -15.21 1.32 3.09
N THR A 524 -14.74 0.08 3.28
CA THR A 524 -14.85 -0.96 2.26
C THR A 524 -16.31 -1.35 1.99
N GLN A 525 -17.13 -1.47 3.05
CA GLN A 525 -18.56 -1.76 2.92
C GLN A 525 -19.30 -0.63 2.19
N VAL A 526 -18.99 0.63 2.50
CA VAL A 526 -19.58 1.79 1.81
C VAL A 526 -19.14 1.83 0.35
N ALA A 527 -17.87 1.58 0.05
CA ALA A 527 -17.34 1.56 -1.31
C ALA A 527 -18.03 0.49 -2.18
N TRP A 528 -18.23 -0.73 -1.66
CA TRP A 528 -18.98 -1.79 -2.36
C TRP A 528 -20.43 -1.40 -2.61
N THR A 529 -21.09 -0.80 -1.62
CA THR A 529 -22.47 -0.36 -1.75
C THR A 529 -22.60 0.72 -2.84
N ALA A 530 -21.73 1.73 -2.81
CA ALA A 530 -21.69 2.79 -3.82
C ALA A 530 -21.39 2.22 -5.22
N ALA A 531 -20.46 1.26 -5.33
CA ALA A 531 -20.12 0.60 -6.58
C ALA A 531 -21.31 -0.16 -7.18
N ILE A 532 -22.09 -0.87 -6.36
CA ILE A 532 -23.31 -1.59 -6.80
C ILE A 532 -24.42 -0.61 -7.21
N GLU A 533 -24.60 0.48 -6.47
CA GLU A 533 -25.60 1.51 -6.77
C GLU A 533 -25.29 2.32 -8.04
N SER A 534 -24.02 2.35 -8.47
CA SER A 534 -23.60 3.03 -9.69
C SER A 534 -24.36 2.51 -10.92
N ARG A 535 -24.68 3.44 -11.83
CA ARG A 535 -25.46 3.16 -13.06
C ARG A 535 -24.70 3.46 -14.34
N ASP A 536 -23.77 4.41 -14.30
CA ASP A 536 -23.19 5.05 -15.48
C ASP A 536 -21.66 5.19 -15.43
N HIS A 537 -21.00 4.49 -14.50
CA HIS A 537 -19.56 4.51 -14.37
C HIS A 537 -19.02 3.23 -13.70
N PRO A 538 -17.84 2.73 -14.13
CA PRO A 538 -17.16 1.64 -13.46
C PRO A 538 -16.57 2.10 -12.14
N THR A 539 -16.31 1.12 -11.27
CA THR A 539 -15.63 1.35 -9.99
C THR A 539 -14.40 0.45 -9.86
N SER A 540 -13.25 1.04 -9.52
CA SER A 540 -12.05 0.33 -9.09
C SER A 540 -11.95 0.38 -7.56
N LEU A 541 -11.96 -0.78 -6.92
CA LEU A 541 -11.73 -0.95 -5.48
C LEU A 541 -10.27 -1.34 -5.26
N ILE A 542 -9.54 -0.55 -4.48
CA ILE A 542 -8.10 -0.65 -4.23
C ILE A 542 -7.88 -1.16 -2.80
N LEU A 543 -7.41 -2.39 -2.64
CA LEU A 543 -7.53 -3.14 -1.40
C LEU A 543 -6.19 -3.71 -0.90
N SER A 544 -5.97 -3.64 0.41
CA SER A 544 -4.73 -4.04 1.06
C SER A 544 -4.56 -5.55 1.15
N ARG A 545 -3.31 -6.01 1.23
CA ARG A 545 -2.97 -7.39 1.62
C ARG A 545 -3.02 -7.55 3.15
N GLN A 546 -2.45 -6.57 3.83
CA GLN A 546 -2.20 -6.45 5.27
C GLN A 546 -3.40 -5.90 6.03
N ASN A 547 -3.48 -6.20 7.33
CA ASN A 547 -4.56 -5.74 8.20
C ASN A 547 -4.57 -4.23 8.39
N LEU A 548 -5.76 -3.64 8.38
CA LEU A 548 -5.99 -2.22 8.62
C LEU A 548 -6.80 -2.04 9.91
N PRO A 549 -6.41 -1.12 10.80
CA PRO A 549 -7.13 -0.90 12.05
C PRO A 549 -8.52 -0.32 11.81
N HIS A 550 -9.49 -0.76 12.61
CA HIS A 550 -10.82 -0.15 12.62
C HIS A 550 -10.75 1.28 13.18
N ASN A 551 -11.39 2.23 12.49
CA ASN A 551 -11.48 3.62 12.96
C ASN A 551 -12.87 3.90 13.53
N LEU A 552 -12.92 4.37 14.78
CA LEU A 552 -14.15 4.82 15.42
C LEU A 552 -14.67 6.07 14.71
N ARG A 553 -15.98 6.09 14.44
CA ARG A 553 -16.66 7.17 13.71
C ARG A 553 -18.01 7.47 14.35
N SER A 554 -18.42 8.73 14.30
CA SER A 554 -19.81 9.11 14.56
C SER A 554 -20.73 8.69 13.41
N ALA A 555 -22.05 8.74 13.62
CA ALA A 555 -23.03 8.47 12.57
C ALA A 555 -22.87 9.44 11.38
N GLU A 556 -22.58 10.71 11.65
CA GLU A 556 -22.34 11.73 10.62
C GLU A 556 -21.08 11.41 9.80
N GLN A 557 -20.01 10.94 10.45
CA GLN A 557 -18.77 10.55 9.77
C GLN A 557 -18.96 9.30 8.92
N ILE A 558 -19.73 8.31 9.39
CA ILE A 558 -20.09 7.12 8.61
C ILE A 558 -20.87 7.52 7.36
N ALA A 559 -21.89 8.38 7.50
CA ALA A 559 -22.65 8.89 6.36
C ALA A 559 -21.76 9.69 5.37
N ALA A 560 -20.78 10.42 5.89
CA ALA A 560 -19.85 11.22 5.10
C ALA A 560 -18.87 10.40 4.25
N ILE A 561 -18.66 9.11 4.51
CA ILE A 561 -17.81 8.24 3.68
C ILE A 561 -18.30 8.25 2.22
N ARG A 562 -19.62 8.26 1.99
CA ARG A 562 -20.23 8.33 0.65
C ARG A 562 -19.91 9.63 -0.10
N ARG A 563 -19.35 10.64 0.58
CA ARG A 563 -18.90 11.91 -0.02
C ARG A 563 -17.43 11.88 -0.46
N GLY A 564 -16.78 10.71 -0.42
CA GLY A 564 -15.44 10.46 -0.98
C GLY A 564 -14.27 11.03 -0.17
N GLY A 565 -14.50 12.12 0.55
CA GLY A 565 -13.56 12.74 1.46
C GLY A 565 -14.28 13.43 2.62
N TYR A 566 -13.82 13.18 3.84
CA TYR A 566 -14.46 13.67 5.06
C TYR A 566 -13.48 13.80 6.23
N VAL A 567 -13.85 14.62 7.22
CA VAL A 567 -13.08 14.79 8.45
C VAL A 567 -13.30 13.58 9.35
N VAL A 568 -12.31 12.69 9.42
CA VAL A 568 -12.35 11.49 10.27
C VAL A 568 -11.90 11.79 11.70
N SER A 569 -11.01 12.77 11.88
CA SER A 569 -10.60 13.25 13.20
C SER A 569 -10.34 14.74 13.15
N GLU A 570 -11.10 15.51 13.91
CA GLU A 570 -10.88 16.96 14.03
C GLU A 570 -9.70 17.27 14.96
N ALA A 571 -9.11 18.45 14.81
CA ALA A 571 -8.09 18.95 15.72
C ALA A 571 -8.58 19.04 17.18
N SER A 572 -7.79 18.54 18.12
CA SER A 572 -8.05 18.66 19.56
C SER A 572 -7.43 19.95 20.12
N GLY A 573 -8.13 20.61 21.05
CA GLY A 573 -7.59 21.75 21.80
C GLY A 573 -7.54 23.10 21.06
N GLY A 574 -8.20 23.26 19.91
CA GLY A 574 -8.31 24.54 19.20
C GLY A 574 -8.62 24.40 17.71
N ALA A 575 -8.54 25.51 16.97
CA ALA A 575 -8.66 25.48 15.51
C ALA A 575 -7.47 24.76 14.87
N ALA A 576 -7.74 23.94 13.85
CA ALA A 576 -6.70 23.22 13.13
C ALA A 576 -5.68 24.18 12.51
N ARG A 577 -4.39 23.90 12.68
CA ARG A 577 -3.30 24.64 12.06
C ARG A 577 -2.87 24.05 10.72
N ALA A 578 -3.12 22.77 10.50
CA ALA A 578 -2.84 22.05 9.26
C ALA A 578 -3.86 20.91 9.06
N VAL A 579 -3.92 20.40 7.83
CA VAL A 579 -4.73 19.22 7.46
C VAL A 579 -3.84 18.10 6.96
N VAL A 580 -3.99 16.91 7.52
CA VAL A 580 -3.37 15.67 7.01
C VAL A 580 -4.44 14.88 6.25
N ILE A 581 -4.18 14.62 4.97
CA ILE A 581 -5.07 13.88 4.07
C ILE A 581 -4.47 12.48 3.87
N ALA A 582 -5.24 11.42 4.10
CA ALA A 582 -4.78 10.06 3.91
C ALA A 582 -5.83 9.18 3.24
N THR A 583 -5.36 8.08 2.64
CA THR A 583 -6.20 7.04 2.02
C THR A 583 -5.74 5.66 2.49
N GLY A 584 -6.61 4.65 2.38
CA GLY A 584 -6.23 3.26 2.57
C GLY A 584 -5.45 3.00 3.87
N SER A 585 -4.35 2.25 3.74
CA SER A 585 -3.51 1.85 4.86
C SER A 585 -2.85 3.01 5.62
N GLU A 586 -2.71 4.18 4.99
CA GLU A 586 -1.99 5.31 5.58
C GLU A 586 -2.86 6.12 6.55
N LEU A 587 -4.18 5.88 6.61
CA LEU A 587 -5.05 6.57 7.56
C LEU A 587 -4.64 6.33 9.02
N GLY A 588 -4.23 5.11 9.35
CA GLY A 588 -3.72 4.78 10.68
C GLY A 588 -2.46 5.58 11.04
N LEU A 589 -1.58 5.81 10.06
CA LEU A 589 -0.37 6.63 10.24
C LEU A 589 -0.72 8.10 10.45
N ALA A 590 -1.70 8.63 9.70
CA ALA A 590 -2.16 10.01 9.84
C ALA A 590 -2.79 10.27 11.23
N ILE A 591 -3.58 9.33 11.75
CA ILE A 591 -4.17 9.42 13.10
C ILE A 591 -3.08 9.32 14.18
N ALA A 592 -2.08 8.46 14.00
CA ALA A 592 -0.93 8.38 14.91
C ALA A 592 -0.14 9.70 14.92
N ALA A 593 0.15 10.26 13.75
CA ALA A 593 0.85 11.54 13.61
C ALA A 593 0.07 12.70 14.24
N GLN A 594 -1.27 12.73 14.09
CA GLN A 594 -2.12 13.73 14.76
C GLN A 594 -1.94 13.70 16.29
N LYS A 595 -1.92 12.51 16.91
CA LYS A 595 -1.70 12.38 18.36
C LYS A 595 -0.33 12.90 18.78
N GLN A 596 0.72 12.58 18.03
CA GLN A 596 2.07 13.08 18.30
C GLN A 596 2.16 14.61 18.15
N LEU A 597 1.58 15.19 17.09
CA LEU A 597 1.53 16.64 16.86
C LEU A 597 0.74 17.36 17.96
N ALA A 598 -0.38 16.80 18.39
CA ALA A 598 -1.17 17.35 19.49
C ALA A 598 -0.36 17.39 20.81
N ALA A 599 0.44 16.35 21.10
CA ALA A 599 1.35 16.34 22.26
C ALA A 599 2.44 17.42 22.17
N GLN A 600 2.76 17.89 20.97
CA GLN A 600 3.67 19.02 20.73
C GLN A 600 2.97 20.38 20.64
N GLY A 601 1.66 20.45 20.94
CA GLY A 601 0.87 21.68 20.86
C GLY A 601 0.55 22.13 19.42
N VAL A 602 0.55 21.20 18.47
CA VAL A 602 0.20 21.44 17.07
C VAL A 602 -1.14 20.76 16.75
N PRO A 603 -2.27 21.47 16.91
CA PRO A 603 -3.59 20.95 16.57
C PRO A 603 -3.71 20.75 15.05
N VAL A 604 -3.93 19.53 14.59
CA VAL A 604 -4.11 19.21 13.17
C VAL A 604 -5.38 18.40 12.94
N ARG A 605 -6.01 18.63 11.79
CA ARG A 605 -7.16 17.86 11.31
C ARG A 605 -6.69 16.67 10.48
N VAL A 606 -7.36 15.53 10.59
CA VAL A 606 -7.18 14.39 9.69
C VAL A 606 -8.41 14.20 8.81
N VAL A 607 -8.16 14.07 7.51
CA VAL A 607 -9.16 13.80 6.47
C VAL A 607 -8.90 12.42 5.88
N SER A 608 -9.91 11.55 5.90
CA SER A 608 -9.90 10.34 5.09
C SER A 608 -10.45 10.67 3.71
N MET A 609 -9.75 10.26 2.66
CA MET A 609 -10.11 10.53 1.26
C MET A 609 -10.20 9.22 0.46
N PRO A 610 -11.12 8.29 0.81
CA PRO A 610 -11.21 6.99 0.13
C PRO A 610 -11.48 7.13 -1.37
N SER A 611 -12.16 8.19 -1.85
CA SER A 611 -12.36 8.42 -3.28
C SER A 611 -12.27 9.90 -3.66
N THR A 612 -11.18 10.25 -4.35
CA THR A 612 -10.91 11.60 -4.84
C THR A 612 -11.97 12.09 -5.82
N HIS A 613 -12.42 11.23 -6.74
CA HIS A 613 -13.43 11.59 -7.74
C HIS A 613 -14.81 11.86 -7.11
N VAL A 614 -15.21 11.04 -6.14
CA VAL A 614 -16.46 11.25 -5.42
C VAL A 614 -16.39 12.56 -4.61
N PHE A 615 -15.24 12.85 -4.00
CA PHE A 615 -15.00 14.12 -3.30
C PHE A 615 -15.03 15.33 -4.23
N ASP A 616 -14.38 15.25 -5.39
CA ASP A 616 -14.33 16.34 -6.37
C ASP A 616 -15.71 16.70 -6.93
N ARG A 617 -16.62 15.73 -7.02
CA ARG A 617 -18.02 15.93 -7.43
C ARG A 617 -18.89 16.61 -6.36
N GLN A 618 -18.41 16.73 -5.13
CA GLN A 618 -19.16 17.40 -4.08
C GLN A 618 -19.24 18.91 -4.34
N ASP A 619 -20.29 19.52 -3.80
CA ASP A 619 -20.45 20.97 -3.81
C ASP A 619 -19.26 21.68 -3.14
N ALA A 620 -19.04 22.94 -3.51
CA ALA A 620 -17.91 23.72 -2.99
C ALA A 620 -17.97 23.87 -1.47
N ALA A 621 -19.16 24.04 -0.89
CA ALA A 621 -19.32 24.22 0.55
C ALA A 621 -18.82 23.00 1.34
N TRP A 622 -19.09 21.79 0.86
CA TRP A 622 -18.54 20.58 1.46
C TRP A 622 -17.04 20.48 1.31
N ARG A 623 -16.52 20.67 0.08
CA ARG A 623 -15.08 20.58 -0.18
C ARG A 623 -14.30 21.58 0.68
N ASP A 624 -14.80 22.81 0.81
CA ASP A 624 -14.22 23.86 1.65
C ASP A 624 -14.37 23.54 3.14
N SER A 625 -15.46 22.89 3.56
CA SER A 625 -15.63 22.45 4.95
C SER A 625 -14.63 21.35 5.36
N VAL A 626 -14.24 20.48 4.42
CA VAL A 626 -13.29 19.38 4.65
C VAL A 626 -11.85 19.87 4.51
N LEU A 627 -11.56 20.63 3.45
CA LEU A 627 -10.25 21.20 3.13
C LEU A 627 -10.30 22.75 3.09
N PRO A 628 -10.36 23.43 4.25
CA PRO A 628 -10.44 24.89 4.30
C PRO A 628 -9.27 25.55 3.58
N ALA A 629 -9.56 26.66 2.88
CA ALA A 629 -8.52 27.48 2.27
C ALA A 629 -7.58 28.08 3.33
N GLY A 630 -6.31 28.25 2.98
CA GLY A 630 -5.30 28.89 3.83
C GLY A 630 -4.68 28.01 4.92
N LEU A 631 -5.18 26.80 5.15
CA LEU A 631 -4.50 25.81 6.01
C LEU A 631 -3.45 25.04 5.20
N PRO A 632 -2.19 24.95 5.66
CA PRO A 632 -1.19 24.03 5.11
C PRO A 632 -1.67 22.58 5.14
N ARG A 633 -1.23 21.80 4.15
CA ARG A 633 -1.73 20.44 3.92
C ARG A 633 -0.58 19.47 3.70
N VAL A 634 -0.75 18.28 4.26
CA VAL A 634 0.13 17.13 4.01
C VAL A 634 -0.73 15.97 3.51
N ALA A 635 -0.34 15.33 2.41
CA ALA A 635 -0.96 14.09 1.95
C ALA A 635 -0.07 12.89 2.31
N VAL A 636 -0.69 11.75 2.60
CA VAL A 636 0.00 10.50 2.96
C VAL A 636 -0.66 9.34 2.22
N GLU A 637 0.08 8.73 1.30
CA GLU A 637 -0.36 7.57 0.53
C GLU A 637 0.87 6.79 0.08
N ALA A 638 0.87 5.47 0.23
CA ALA A 638 1.94 4.59 -0.26
C ALA A 638 1.86 4.43 -1.80
N GLY A 639 2.07 5.53 -2.53
CA GLY A 639 2.07 5.64 -3.99
C GLY A 639 2.65 6.98 -4.44
N VAL A 640 2.61 7.25 -5.76
CA VAL A 640 3.21 8.46 -6.37
C VAL A 640 2.65 9.77 -5.81
N THR A 641 3.52 10.78 -5.70
CA THR A 641 3.19 12.01 -4.98
C THR A 641 2.52 13.09 -5.84
N ASP A 642 2.75 13.10 -7.15
CA ASP A 642 2.35 14.22 -8.03
C ASP A 642 0.84 14.51 -8.05
N GLY A 643 0.00 13.47 -8.05
CA GLY A 643 -1.46 13.64 -8.07
C GLY A 643 -1.99 14.37 -6.83
N TRP A 644 -1.29 14.26 -5.70
CA TRP A 644 -1.67 14.91 -4.44
C TRP A 644 -1.47 16.42 -4.46
N ARG A 645 -0.66 16.95 -5.39
CA ARG A 645 -0.47 18.40 -5.57
C ARG A 645 -1.78 19.13 -5.87
N LYS A 646 -2.77 18.44 -6.45
CA LYS A 646 -4.15 18.95 -6.60
C LYS A 646 -4.77 19.41 -5.28
N TYR A 647 -4.50 18.69 -4.18
CA TYR A 647 -5.10 18.95 -2.87
C TYR A 647 -4.19 19.72 -1.93
N VAL A 648 -2.88 19.48 -1.99
CA VAL A 648 -1.92 20.11 -1.06
C VAL A 648 -1.28 21.40 -1.61
N GLY A 649 -1.37 21.65 -2.92
CA GLY A 649 -0.73 22.80 -3.56
C GLY A 649 0.79 22.68 -3.67
N LEU A 650 1.43 23.80 -4.00
CA LEU A 650 2.89 23.91 -4.12
C LEU A 650 3.58 24.01 -2.74
N ASP A 651 2.90 24.64 -1.78
CA ASP A 651 3.44 24.88 -0.43
C ASP A 651 3.15 23.73 0.54
N GLY A 652 2.34 22.75 0.13
CA GLY A 652 2.07 21.53 0.90
C GLY A 652 3.13 20.45 0.68
N ALA A 653 3.06 19.40 1.51
CA ALA A 653 3.96 18.25 1.44
C ALA A 653 3.21 16.96 1.12
N VAL A 654 3.92 15.97 0.62
CA VAL A 654 3.38 14.63 0.36
C VAL A 654 4.36 13.61 0.91
N VAL A 655 3.88 12.70 1.74
CA VAL A 655 4.59 11.51 2.21
C VAL A 655 4.11 10.35 1.33
N GLY A 656 4.92 10.00 0.32
CA GLY A 656 4.62 8.97 -0.66
C GLY A 656 5.89 8.42 -1.31
N ILE A 657 5.74 7.73 -2.44
CA ILE A 657 6.82 6.95 -3.07
C ILE A 657 6.92 7.31 -4.55
N ASP A 658 8.07 7.83 -4.99
CA ASP A 658 8.32 8.23 -6.40
C ASP A 658 9.42 7.38 -7.09
N ARG A 659 9.60 6.15 -6.61
CA ARG A 659 10.46 5.12 -7.21
C ARG A 659 9.80 3.75 -7.05
N PHE A 660 10.27 2.74 -7.78
CA PHE A 660 9.84 1.37 -7.55
C PHE A 660 10.18 0.90 -6.12
N GLY A 661 9.42 -0.09 -5.66
CA GLY A 661 9.58 -0.72 -4.36
C GLY A 661 10.80 -1.65 -4.26
N GLU A 662 10.83 -2.51 -3.24
CA GLU A 662 11.90 -3.46 -2.96
C GLU A 662 11.31 -4.79 -2.45
N SER A 663 12.03 -5.89 -2.59
CA SER A 663 11.61 -7.19 -2.07
C SER A 663 12.02 -7.37 -0.61
N ALA A 664 11.13 -7.09 0.34
CA ALA A 664 11.34 -7.30 1.78
C ALA A 664 9.98 -7.41 2.53
N PRO A 665 9.97 -7.81 3.82
CA PRO A 665 8.76 -7.76 4.64
C PRO A 665 8.15 -6.35 4.67
N ALA A 666 6.83 -6.25 4.64
CA ALA A 666 6.11 -4.97 4.51
C ALA A 666 6.54 -3.91 5.55
N GLY A 667 6.73 -4.30 6.81
CA GLY A 667 7.17 -3.37 7.86
C GLY A 667 8.53 -2.72 7.59
N GLU A 668 9.48 -3.49 7.03
CA GLU A 668 10.79 -2.96 6.64
C GLU A 668 10.67 -2.02 5.44
N LEU A 669 9.78 -2.31 4.48
CA LEU A 669 9.52 -1.44 3.34
C LEU A 669 8.89 -0.11 3.76
N PHE A 670 7.88 -0.13 4.63
CA PHE A 670 7.28 1.12 5.15
C PHE A 670 8.33 1.99 5.86
N ALA A 671 9.25 1.38 6.62
CA ALA A 671 10.36 2.08 7.27
C ALA A 671 11.37 2.64 6.24
N LEU A 672 11.80 1.82 5.28
CA LEU A 672 12.75 2.19 4.23
C LEU A 672 12.27 3.39 3.40
N PHE A 673 10.99 3.38 3.00
CA PHE A 673 10.39 4.42 2.17
C PHE A 673 9.91 5.63 2.97
N GLY A 674 10.12 5.65 4.29
CA GLY A 674 9.70 6.78 5.13
C GLY A 674 8.18 6.99 5.16
N ILE A 675 7.40 5.93 4.96
CA ILE A 675 5.93 5.97 5.08
C ILE A 675 5.58 5.62 6.53
N THR A 676 5.86 6.55 7.43
CA THR A 676 5.72 6.37 8.88
C THR A 676 5.01 7.57 9.51
N ALA A 677 4.44 7.39 10.71
CA ALA A 677 3.83 8.50 11.45
C ALA A 677 4.82 9.66 11.69
N ASP A 678 6.08 9.33 11.98
CA ASP A 678 7.13 10.33 12.23
C ASP A 678 7.45 11.16 10.99
N ALA A 679 7.46 10.55 9.80
CA ALA A 679 7.62 11.28 8.54
C ALA A 679 6.45 12.24 8.28
N VAL A 680 5.22 11.85 8.64
CA VAL A 680 4.03 12.71 8.56
C VAL A 680 4.14 13.87 9.55
N VAL A 681 4.62 13.64 10.77
CA VAL A 681 4.91 14.70 11.75
C VAL A 681 5.95 15.66 11.20
N ALA A 682 7.08 15.16 10.70
CA ALA A 682 8.16 15.97 10.14
C ALA A 682 7.68 16.82 8.96
N ALA A 683 6.93 16.23 8.02
CA ALA A 683 6.33 16.94 6.89
C ALA A 683 5.36 18.04 7.36
N THR A 684 4.53 17.73 8.36
CA THR A 684 3.53 18.68 8.90
C THR A 684 4.18 19.86 9.61
N LEU A 685 5.20 19.62 10.42
CA LEU A 685 5.98 20.68 11.06
C LEU A 685 6.73 21.53 10.02
N GLY A 686 7.27 20.88 8.99
CA GLY A 686 7.94 21.53 7.85
C GLY A 686 7.04 22.53 7.13
N VAL A 687 5.82 22.13 6.73
CA VAL A 687 4.87 23.04 6.05
C VAL A 687 4.34 24.15 6.97
N LEU A 688 4.43 23.97 8.29
CA LEU A 688 4.10 24.99 9.27
C LEU A 688 5.27 25.95 9.58
N GLY A 689 6.47 25.71 9.02
CA GLY A 689 7.67 26.47 9.34
C GLY A 689 8.11 26.34 10.81
N VAL A 690 7.70 25.25 11.48
CA VAL A 690 8.09 24.97 12.87
C VAL A 690 9.26 23.99 12.82
N SER A 691 10.43 24.38 13.34
CA SER A 691 11.53 23.43 13.48
C SER A 691 11.06 22.28 14.37
N ALA A 692 11.25 21.03 13.95
CA ALA A 692 11.02 19.87 14.80
C ALA A 692 11.84 20.04 16.09
N ARG A 693 11.19 20.46 17.18
CA ARG A 693 11.71 20.17 18.50
C ARG A 693 11.47 18.68 18.65
N ALA A 694 12.42 17.86 18.23
CA ALA A 694 12.50 16.50 18.73
C ALA A 694 12.59 16.65 20.25
N GLY A 695 11.45 16.53 20.94
CA GLY A 695 11.42 16.55 22.38
C GLY A 695 12.15 15.31 22.83
N SER A 696 13.46 15.41 23.04
CA SER A 696 14.24 14.29 23.54
C SER A 696 13.58 13.78 24.81
N ARG A 697 13.24 12.48 24.89
CA ARG A 697 12.79 11.85 26.15
C ARG A 697 13.87 11.88 27.23
N VAL A 698 15.13 12.10 26.84
CA VAL A 698 16.30 12.18 27.73
C VAL A 698 16.35 13.55 28.43
N ALA A 699 16.08 14.64 27.72
CA ALA A 699 16.23 15.99 28.29
C ALA A 699 15.34 16.27 29.53
N PRO A 700 14.07 15.80 29.60
CA PRO A 700 13.23 15.90 30.78
C PRO A 700 13.78 15.25 32.05
N VAL A 701 14.72 14.29 31.96
CA VAL A 701 15.33 13.65 33.13
C VAL A 701 16.02 14.68 34.04
N ALA A 702 16.62 15.72 33.43
CA ALA A 702 17.25 16.81 34.15
C ALA A 702 16.28 17.58 35.06
N ALA A 703 14.99 17.66 34.70
CA ALA A 703 13.97 18.33 35.51
C ALA A 703 13.70 17.61 36.84
N HIS A 704 14.04 16.32 36.94
CA HIS A 704 13.97 15.54 38.18
C HIS A 704 15.26 15.60 39.00
N GLY A 705 16.24 16.42 38.58
CA GLY A 705 17.52 16.59 39.25
C GLY A 705 18.52 15.46 39.02
N GLN A 706 18.28 14.60 38.03
CA GLN A 706 19.22 13.56 37.60
C GLN A 706 19.99 14.01 36.36
N GLN A 707 21.27 13.70 36.32
CA GLN A 707 22.14 13.94 35.15
C GLN A 707 22.31 12.68 34.32
N ILE A 708 22.42 12.84 33.00
CA ILE A 708 22.78 11.75 32.08
C ILE A 708 24.22 11.91 31.64
N TRP A 709 25.03 10.88 31.86
CA TRP A 709 26.41 10.81 31.39
C TRP A 709 26.56 9.72 30.34
N LEU A 710 27.32 9.99 29.28
CA LEU A 710 27.64 8.97 28.27
C LEU A 710 28.64 7.97 28.84
N ASP A 711 28.39 6.68 28.63
CA ASP A 711 29.32 5.59 28.93
C ASP A 711 30.22 5.28 27.71
N LYS A 712 30.73 6.34 27.07
CA LYS A 712 31.63 6.26 25.90
C LYS A 712 32.52 7.49 25.75
N LEU A 713 33.74 7.29 25.28
CA LEU A 713 34.62 8.36 24.83
C LEU A 713 35.51 7.83 23.70
N SER A 714 35.53 8.54 22.58
CA SER A 714 36.43 8.27 21.44
C SER A 714 36.84 9.58 20.78
N ARG A 715 37.91 9.53 19.98
CA ARG A 715 38.40 10.68 19.22
C ARG A 715 37.35 11.19 18.24
N SER A 716 36.70 10.30 17.51
CA SER A 716 35.65 10.65 16.54
C SER A 716 34.41 11.28 17.20
N LEU A 717 34.01 10.82 18.39
CA LEU A 717 32.87 11.39 19.13
C LEU A 717 33.09 12.88 19.44
N VAL A 718 34.31 13.26 19.80
CA VAL A 718 34.64 14.65 20.14
C VAL A 718 34.94 15.47 18.88
N ALA A 719 35.76 14.94 17.95
CA ALA A 719 36.22 15.67 16.78
C ALA A 719 35.12 15.96 15.75
N SER A 720 34.08 15.11 15.66
CA SER A 720 32.96 15.28 14.72
C SER A 720 31.93 16.33 15.15
N GLY A 721 31.99 16.81 16.41
CA GLY A 721 30.95 17.64 17.01
C GLY A 721 29.76 16.83 17.55
N GLU A 722 29.79 15.50 17.47
CA GLU A 722 28.73 14.64 17.99
C GLU A 722 28.51 14.83 19.50
N LEU A 723 29.57 14.91 20.31
CA LEU A 723 29.45 15.19 21.74
C LEU A 723 28.73 16.51 22.03
N GLN A 724 29.03 17.57 21.28
CA GLN A 724 28.38 18.88 21.43
C GLN A 724 26.88 18.76 21.14
N ARG A 725 26.52 18.03 20.06
CA ARG A 725 25.12 17.75 19.72
C ARG A 725 24.38 17.01 20.84
N TRP A 726 25.02 16.01 21.47
CA TRP A 726 24.44 15.31 22.62
C TRP A 726 24.18 16.24 23.82
N VAL A 727 25.07 17.20 24.07
CA VAL A 727 24.89 18.20 25.12
C VAL A 727 23.71 19.12 24.81
N ASP A 728 23.58 19.57 23.57
CA ASP A 728 22.59 20.57 23.18
C ASP A 728 21.18 19.99 22.96
N GLU A 729 21.08 18.83 22.31
CA GLU A 729 19.80 18.21 21.93
C GLU A 729 19.22 17.30 23.02
N HIS A 730 20.07 16.69 23.85
CA HIS A 730 19.67 15.64 24.80
C HIS A 730 19.98 15.99 26.26
N ALA A 731 20.50 17.19 26.53
CA ALA A 731 20.91 17.65 27.85
C ALA A 731 21.92 16.71 28.55
N VAL A 732 22.78 16.04 27.77
CA VAL A 732 23.89 15.24 28.31
C VAL A 732 24.79 16.12 29.16
N ALA A 733 25.09 15.66 30.37
CA ALA A 733 25.72 16.45 31.42
C ALA A 733 27.15 16.01 31.77
N GLY A 734 27.64 14.92 31.17
CA GLY A 734 28.98 14.44 31.40
C GLY A 734 29.32 13.20 30.58
N VAL A 735 30.56 12.76 30.71
CA VAL A 735 31.09 11.58 30.03
C VAL A 735 31.92 10.77 31.03
N THR A 736 31.74 9.47 31.05
CA THR A 736 32.62 8.55 31.77
C THR A 736 33.44 7.71 30.80
N SER A 737 34.66 7.36 31.23
CA SER A 737 35.53 6.44 30.51
C SER A 737 36.16 5.45 31.48
N ASN A 738 36.62 4.32 30.95
CA ASN A 738 37.32 3.26 31.65
C ASN A 738 38.22 2.52 30.64
N PRO A 739 39.13 1.64 31.07
CA PRO A 739 39.99 0.88 30.17
C PRO A 739 39.26 0.12 29.05
N ALA A 740 38.08 -0.45 29.33
CA ALA A 740 37.31 -1.18 28.32
C ALA A 740 36.72 -0.25 27.25
N ILE A 741 36.26 0.94 27.64
CA ILE A 741 35.75 1.97 26.71
C ILE A 741 36.87 2.41 25.76
N PHE A 742 38.07 2.70 26.26
CA PHE A 742 39.20 3.06 25.41
C PHE A 742 39.71 1.88 24.57
N ALA A 743 39.68 0.65 25.09
CA ALA A 743 40.04 -0.53 24.31
C ALA A 743 39.12 -0.69 23.09
N GLN A 744 37.81 -0.47 23.27
CA GLN A 744 36.83 -0.49 22.19
C GLN A 744 37.04 0.68 21.22
N ALA A 745 37.26 1.89 21.73
CA ALA A 745 37.50 3.08 20.91
C ALA A 745 38.76 2.91 20.03
N LEU A 746 39.89 2.47 20.61
CA LEU A 746 41.14 2.26 19.87
C LEU A 746 41.06 1.13 18.84
N ALA A 747 40.22 0.11 19.10
CA ALA A 747 40.00 -0.97 18.14
C ALA A 747 39.08 -0.57 16.98
N GLY A 748 38.10 0.32 17.22
CA GLY A 748 37.04 0.65 16.25
C GLY A 748 37.17 2.01 15.55
N ASP A 749 37.95 2.94 16.08
CA ASP A 749 38.05 4.31 15.57
C ASP A 749 39.36 4.54 14.81
N ALA A 750 39.25 4.60 13.48
CA ALA A 750 40.39 4.80 12.58
C ALA A 750 41.13 6.13 12.83
N ALA A 751 40.52 7.11 13.52
CA ALA A 751 41.15 8.39 13.85
C ALA A 751 42.35 8.25 14.81
N TYR A 752 42.51 7.10 15.47
CA TYR A 752 43.68 6.83 16.32
C TYR A 752 44.92 6.41 15.53
N ALA A 753 44.77 5.85 14.32
CA ALA A 753 45.88 5.21 13.60
C ALA A 753 47.10 6.13 13.36
N PRO A 754 46.95 7.41 12.94
CA PRO A 754 48.10 8.28 12.73
C PRO A 754 48.89 8.57 14.01
N ALA A 755 48.19 8.90 15.09
CA ALA A 755 48.81 9.21 16.38
C ALA A 755 49.46 7.97 17.02
N LEU A 756 48.83 6.80 16.87
CA LEU A 756 49.39 5.54 17.37
C LEU A 756 50.67 5.16 16.61
N ALA A 757 50.70 5.34 15.29
CA ALA A 757 51.88 5.07 14.47
C ALA A 757 53.07 5.96 14.87
N GLU A 758 52.83 7.24 15.13
CA GLU A 758 53.85 8.17 15.62
C GLU A 758 54.38 7.74 16.99
N LEU A 759 53.47 7.47 17.95
CA LEU A 759 53.84 7.14 19.32
C LEU A 759 54.58 5.81 19.47
N ARG A 760 54.31 4.82 18.61
CA ARG A 760 55.05 3.55 18.57
C ARG A 760 56.56 3.74 18.38
N GLY A 761 56.97 4.81 17.69
CA GLY A 761 58.39 5.12 17.46
C GLY A 761 59.08 5.89 18.57
N VAL A 762 58.34 6.50 19.51
CA VAL A 762 58.90 7.48 20.48
C VAL A 762 58.57 7.22 21.95
N GLU A 763 57.54 6.42 22.27
CA GLU A 763 57.17 6.09 23.65
C GLU A 763 57.16 4.55 23.83
N PRO A 764 58.21 3.94 24.41
CA PRO A 764 58.28 2.49 24.59
C PRO A 764 57.41 1.97 25.74
N ASP A 765 57.03 2.81 26.70
CA ASP A 765 56.16 2.41 27.81
C ASP A 765 54.70 2.40 27.36
N LEU A 766 54.06 1.22 27.38
CA LEU A 766 52.72 1.03 26.82
C LEU A 766 51.65 1.81 27.57
N GLU A 767 51.77 1.96 28.88
CA GLU A 767 50.82 2.71 29.71
C GLU A 767 50.92 4.20 29.43
N ARG A 768 52.14 4.77 29.39
CA ARG A 768 52.36 6.15 28.96
C ARG A 768 51.94 6.38 27.51
N ARG A 769 52.13 5.40 26.63
CA ARG A 769 51.67 5.49 25.23
C ARG A 769 50.15 5.61 25.17
N PHE A 770 49.43 4.78 25.92
CA PHE A 770 47.98 4.89 26.06
C PHE A 770 47.57 6.25 26.61
N GLU A 771 48.18 6.71 27.70
CA GLU A 771 47.88 8.02 28.29
C GLU A 771 48.10 9.16 27.30
N ARG A 772 49.19 9.13 26.51
CA ARG A 772 49.46 10.13 25.46
C ARG A 772 48.43 10.11 24.33
N LEU A 773 47.72 9.00 24.12
CA LEU A 773 46.60 8.93 23.19
C LEU A 773 45.29 9.42 23.80
N ALA A 774 45.00 9.03 25.05
CA ALA A 774 43.71 9.24 25.69
C ALA A 774 43.57 10.61 26.37
N ILE A 775 44.63 11.15 26.97
CA ILE A 775 44.58 12.45 27.65
C ILE A 775 44.13 13.59 26.71
N PRO A 776 44.63 13.69 25.46
CA PRO A 776 44.12 14.69 24.51
C PRO A 776 42.61 14.58 24.25
N ASP A 777 42.07 13.36 24.15
CA ASP A 777 40.64 13.16 23.92
C ASP A 777 39.82 13.54 25.16
N VAL A 778 40.32 13.25 26.37
CA VAL A 778 39.73 13.69 27.64
C VAL A 778 39.76 15.21 27.76
N GLN A 779 40.88 15.85 27.40
CA GLN A 779 41.00 17.31 27.38
C GLN A 779 40.00 17.94 26.40
N ALA A 780 39.88 17.39 25.19
CA ALA A 780 38.94 17.87 24.18
C ALA A 780 37.48 17.69 24.63
N ALA A 781 37.13 16.55 25.23
CA ALA A 781 35.80 16.34 25.81
C ALA A 781 35.51 17.30 26.97
N CYS A 782 36.51 17.56 27.83
CA CYS A 782 36.42 18.58 28.88
C CYS A 782 36.16 19.96 28.27
N ASP A 783 36.82 20.30 27.17
CA ASP A 783 36.67 21.60 26.50
C ASP A 783 35.27 21.75 25.87
N VAL A 784 34.72 20.68 25.27
CA VAL A 784 33.32 20.65 24.79
C VAL A 784 32.32 20.85 25.93
N LEU A 785 32.54 20.20 27.08
CA LEU A 785 31.65 20.32 28.24
C LEU A 785 31.92 21.56 29.10
N ARG A 786 32.98 22.33 28.82
CA ARG A 786 33.39 23.49 29.62
C ARG A 786 32.30 24.56 29.75
N PRO A 787 31.55 24.92 28.68
CA PRO A 787 30.44 25.87 28.81
C PRO A 787 29.35 25.38 29.77
N LEU A 788 29.07 24.06 29.82
CA LEU A 788 28.15 23.47 30.80
C LEU A 788 28.72 23.55 32.22
N TYR A 789 29.98 23.24 32.38
CA TYR A 789 30.64 23.34 33.67
C TYR A 789 30.59 24.75 34.24
N GLU A 790 30.89 25.78 33.44
CA GLU A 790 30.87 27.15 33.94
C GLU A 790 29.45 27.65 34.22
N ARG A 791 28.48 27.41 33.32
CA ARG A 791 27.10 27.86 33.51
C ARG A 791 26.43 27.18 34.72
N SER A 792 26.78 25.93 34.99
CA SER A 792 26.29 25.16 36.15
C SER A 792 27.09 25.40 37.42
N ARG A 793 28.11 26.27 37.39
CA ARG A 793 29.05 26.51 38.51
C ARG A 793 29.67 25.22 39.05
N GLY A 794 30.02 24.31 38.14
CA GLY A 794 30.62 23.02 38.45
C GLY A 794 29.64 21.98 39.00
N GLU A 795 28.34 22.09 38.73
CA GLU A 795 27.38 21.02 39.05
C GLU A 795 27.32 19.93 37.98
N ALA A 796 27.65 20.27 36.74
CA ALA A 796 27.66 19.36 35.60
C ALA A 796 28.85 19.66 34.67
N GLY A 797 28.95 18.94 33.55
CA GLY A 797 29.97 19.16 32.53
C GLY A 797 31.29 18.45 32.80
N TYR A 798 31.26 17.25 33.38
CA TYR A 798 32.45 16.51 33.80
C TYR A 798 32.86 15.40 32.84
N VAL A 799 34.17 15.16 32.74
CA VAL A 799 34.74 13.99 32.05
C VAL A 799 35.59 13.17 33.01
N SER A 800 35.27 11.89 33.14
CA SER A 800 35.99 10.98 34.03
C SER A 800 37.08 10.20 33.30
N PHE A 801 38.27 10.07 33.91
CA PHE A 801 39.41 9.27 33.42
C PHE A 801 39.98 8.40 34.55
N GLU A 802 40.21 7.12 34.31
CA GLU A 802 40.53 6.12 35.34
C GLU A 802 42.03 5.92 35.56
N VAL A 803 42.43 5.76 36.83
CA VAL A 803 43.78 5.29 37.16
C VAL A 803 43.99 3.85 36.65
N SER A 804 45.25 3.44 36.49
CA SER A 804 45.54 2.05 36.11
C SER A 804 44.92 1.04 37.09
N PRO A 805 44.15 0.04 36.62
CA PRO A 805 43.54 -0.97 37.48
C PRO A 805 44.54 -1.75 38.34
N SER A 806 45.80 -1.86 37.90
CA SER A 806 46.87 -2.53 38.66
C SER A 806 47.19 -1.83 39.99
N LEU A 807 46.81 -0.55 40.14
CA LEU A 807 46.99 0.22 41.38
C LEU A 807 45.84 0.03 42.37
N SER A 808 44.80 -0.73 42.03
CA SER A 808 43.60 -0.91 42.85
C SER A 808 43.85 -1.46 44.26
N ARG A 809 45.00 -2.11 44.48
CA ARG A 809 45.44 -2.62 45.81
C ARG A 809 46.61 -1.84 46.41
N ASP A 810 46.98 -0.72 45.79
CA ASP A 810 48.03 0.19 46.24
C ASP A 810 47.45 1.61 46.39
N GLY A 811 46.99 1.93 47.60
CA GLY A 811 46.40 3.24 47.89
C GLY A 811 47.39 4.40 47.69
N ALA A 812 48.67 4.21 48.01
CA ALA A 812 49.68 5.26 47.85
C ALA A 812 50.01 5.49 46.37
N GLY A 813 50.19 4.42 45.60
CA GLY A 813 50.37 4.47 44.15
C GLY A 813 49.16 5.07 43.44
N THR A 814 47.94 4.69 43.85
CA THR A 814 46.68 5.27 43.34
C THR A 814 46.62 6.78 43.56
N LEU A 815 46.95 7.27 44.77
CA LEU A 815 46.97 8.71 45.05
C LEU A 815 48.03 9.44 44.20
N ALA A 816 49.22 8.85 44.05
CA ALA A 816 50.27 9.41 43.22
C ALA A 816 49.86 9.49 41.74
N ALA A 817 49.24 8.43 41.22
CA ALA A 817 48.68 8.40 39.86
C ALA A 817 47.57 9.45 39.69
N ALA A 818 46.67 9.57 40.66
CA ALA A 818 45.60 10.56 40.61
C ALA A 818 46.12 12.00 40.55
N ARG A 819 47.12 12.34 41.37
CA ARG A 819 47.79 13.66 41.33
C ARG A 819 48.46 13.92 39.98
N ARG A 820 49.15 12.91 39.44
CA ARG A 820 49.82 12.99 38.14
C ARG A 820 48.84 13.20 37.00
N LEU A 821 47.79 12.38 36.90
CA LEU A 821 46.78 12.48 35.86
C LEU A 821 45.99 13.79 35.95
N TRP A 822 45.64 14.22 37.17
CA TRP A 822 45.02 15.53 37.39
C TRP A 822 45.87 16.68 36.84
N ALA A 823 47.17 16.66 37.16
CA ALA A 823 48.12 17.66 36.68
C ALA A 823 48.33 17.61 35.15
N GLN A 824 48.33 16.41 34.55
CA GLN A 824 48.52 16.23 33.11
C GLN A 824 47.27 16.62 32.30
N ILE A 825 46.07 16.25 32.76
CA ILE A 825 44.82 16.63 32.10
C ILE A 825 44.62 18.15 32.20
N ALA A 826 44.92 18.76 33.35
CA ALA A 826 44.90 20.21 33.56
C ALA A 826 43.58 20.86 33.09
N ARG A 827 42.44 20.26 33.46
CA ARG A 827 41.09 20.81 33.24
C ARG A 827 40.29 20.74 34.54
N PRO A 828 39.61 21.84 34.95
CA PRO A 828 38.89 21.89 36.22
C PRO A 828 37.63 21.01 36.25
N ASN A 829 37.17 20.56 35.07
CA ASN A 829 36.04 19.68 34.89
C ASN A 829 36.43 18.24 34.51
N ALA A 830 37.71 17.87 34.71
CA ALA A 830 38.09 16.47 34.74
C ALA A 830 37.67 15.83 36.07
N MET A 831 37.52 14.51 36.09
CA MET A 831 37.46 13.70 37.32
C MET A 831 38.43 12.53 37.19
N ILE A 832 39.19 12.26 38.25
CA ILE A 832 40.02 11.05 38.31
C ILE A 832 39.21 9.93 38.93
N LYS A 833 39.13 8.80 38.22
CA LYS A 833 38.35 7.66 38.64
C LYS A 833 39.20 6.67 39.43
N ILE A 834 38.75 6.35 40.64
CA ILE A 834 39.46 5.53 41.63
C ILE A 834 38.53 4.37 42.06
N PRO A 835 39.00 3.11 42.10
CA PRO A 835 38.19 1.99 42.57
C PRO A 835 37.92 2.06 44.09
N ALA A 836 36.74 1.60 44.51
CA ALA A 836 36.28 1.60 45.90
C ALA A 836 36.85 0.44 46.75
N THR A 837 38.11 0.07 46.54
CA THR A 837 38.75 -0.96 47.36
C THR A 837 39.08 -0.42 48.75
N PRO A 838 39.15 -1.29 49.78
CA PRO A 838 39.54 -0.87 51.13
C PRO A 838 40.85 -0.07 51.16
N GLU A 839 41.83 -0.46 50.35
CA GLU A 839 43.15 0.17 50.25
C GLU A 839 43.08 1.57 49.62
N CYS A 840 42.12 1.81 48.71
CA CYS A 840 41.96 3.09 48.02
C CYS A 840 41.09 4.10 48.76
N LEU A 841 40.39 3.73 49.85
CA LEU A 841 39.52 4.66 50.60
C LEU A 841 40.29 5.89 51.13
N GLU A 842 41.50 5.69 51.64
CA GLU A 842 42.35 6.80 52.09
C GLU A 842 42.86 7.63 50.89
N ALA A 843 43.15 7.00 49.75
CA ALA A 843 43.53 7.71 48.53
C ALA A 843 42.41 8.62 48.01
N ILE A 844 41.16 8.17 48.08
CA ILE A 844 39.96 8.97 47.74
C ILE A 844 39.86 10.19 48.65
N SER A 845 39.97 9.99 49.97
CA SER A 845 39.93 11.07 50.96
C SER A 845 41.05 12.09 50.75
N ALA A 846 42.29 11.61 50.57
CA ALA A 846 43.47 12.44 50.35
C ALA A 846 43.40 13.22 49.03
N ALA A 847 42.95 12.61 47.93
CA ALA A 847 42.84 13.30 46.65
C ALA A 847 41.78 14.43 46.70
N LEU A 848 40.65 14.20 47.38
CA LEU A 848 39.67 15.25 47.63
C LEU A 848 40.22 16.36 48.54
N ALA A 849 41.05 16.01 49.52
CA ALA A 849 41.74 16.99 50.35
C ALA A 849 42.67 17.90 49.53
N ASP A 850 43.37 17.32 48.53
CA ASP A 850 44.20 18.05 47.58
C ASP A 850 43.39 18.92 46.59
N GLY A 851 42.09 18.67 46.48
CA GLY A 851 41.17 19.41 45.59
C GLY A 851 41.02 18.80 44.20
N ILE A 852 41.30 17.51 44.07
CA ILE A 852 41.09 16.73 42.85
C ILE A 852 39.63 16.28 42.81
N ASN A 853 38.96 16.43 41.66
CA ASN A 853 37.61 15.87 41.51
C ASN A 853 37.69 14.36 41.31
N ILE A 854 36.84 13.58 41.99
CA ILE A 854 36.95 12.11 42.02
C ILE A 854 35.69 11.40 41.57
N ASN A 855 35.82 10.44 40.66
CA ASN A 855 34.78 9.45 40.38
C ASN A 855 35.13 8.13 41.08
N VAL A 856 34.37 7.74 42.10
CA VAL A 856 34.62 6.47 42.79
C VAL A 856 33.86 5.35 42.08
N THR A 857 34.51 4.22 41.78
CA THR A 857 33.92 3.13 40.99
C THR A 857 33.97 1.77 41.68
N LEU A 858 33.36 0.74 41.08
CA LEU A 858 33.28 -0.64 41.59
C LEU A 858 32.60 -0.77 42.97
N MET A 859 31.46 -0.10 43.13
CA MET A 859 30.61 -0.21 44.32
C MET A 859 29.38 -1.07 43.98
N PHE A 860 29.18 -2.16 44.72
CA PHE A 860 28.13 -3.15 44.43
C PHE A 860 27.18 -3.42 45.60
N SER A 861 27.44 -2.83 46.77
CA SER A 861 26.65 -3.07 47.99
C SER A 861 26.50 -1.80 48.82
N ARG A 862 25.57 -1.84 49.78
CA ARG A 862 25.35 -0.75 50.73
C ARG A 862 26.62 -0.47 51.55
N ARG A 863 27.34 -1.51 51.96
CA ARG A 863 28.59 -1.37 52.71
C ARG A 863 29.66 -0.60 51.94
N HIS A 864 29.85 -0.92 50.65
CA HIS A 864 30.76 -0.14 49.78
C HIS A 864 30.35 1.34 49.71
N ALA A 865 29.05 1.60 49.55
CA ALA A 865 28.52 2.95 49.53
C ALA A 865 28.81 3.73 50.82
N GLU A 866 28.52 3.14 51.98
CA GLU A 866 28.76 3.78 53.28
C GLU A 866 30.25 4.11 53.51
N GLN A 867 31.17 3.21 53.15
CA GLN A 867 32.61 3.41 53.25
C GLN A 867 33.10 4.56 52.34
N VAL A 868 32.64 4.59 51.09
CA VAL A 868 32.99 5.64 50.13
C VAL A 868 32.42 6.99 50.54
N PHE A 869 31.16 7.05 50.96
CA PHE A 869 30.55 8.30 51.45
C PHE A 869 31.30 8.84 52.67
N ALA A 870 31.79 7.95 53.55
CA ALA A 870 32.61 8.35 54.69
C ALA A 870 33.95 8.96 54.24
N ALA A 871 34.66 8.32 53.31
CA ALA A 871 35.92 8.80 52.76
C ALA A 871 35.77 10.15 52.03
N GLN A 872 34.72 10.31 51.22
CA GLN A 872 34.44 11.55 50.49
C GLN A 872 34.15 12.72 51.44
N ALA A 873 33.33 12.49 52.48
CA ALA A 873 33.06 13.50 53.50
C ALA A 873 34.31 13.86 54.31
N GLU A 874 35.18 12.89 54.61
CA GLU A 874 36.45 13.12 55.29
C GLU A 874 37.43 13.94 54.45
N GLY A 875 37.57 13.66 53.15
CA GLY A 875 38.44 14.45 52.28
C GLY A 875 38.05 15.93 52.22
N LEU A 876 36.75 16.22 52.06
CA LEU A 876 36.22 17.58 52.09
C LEU A 876 36.41 18.25 53.46
N ARG A 877 36.25 17.49 54.55
CA ARG A 877 36.51 17.97 55.92
C ARG A 877 37.96 18.34 56.13
N ARG A 878 38.90 17.48 55.74
CA ARG A 878 40.34 17.72 55.82
C ARG A 878 40.74 18.97 55.03
N ARG A 879 40.20 19.13 53.82
CA ARG A 879 40.43 20.33 53.00
C ARG A 879 39.95 21.61 53.68
N HIS A 880 38.72 21.59 54.18
CA HIS A 880 38.13 22.73 54.86
C HIS A 880 38.88 23.08 56.15
N ALA A 881 39.27 22.08 56.94
CA ALA A 881 40.08 22.26 58.14
C ALA A 881 41.47 22.86 57.84
N ALA A 882 42.01 22.61 56.64
CA ALA A 882 43.23 23.23 56.15
C ALA A 882 43.03 24.67 55.58
N GLY A 883 41.81 25.23 55.65
CA GLY A 883 41.50 26.57 55.16
C GLY A 883 41.39 26.68 53.64
N LEU A 884 41.33 25.56 52.91
CA LEU A 884 41.27 25.52 51.46
C LEU A 884 39.81 25.51 50.96
N ALA A 885 39.57 26.08 49.78
CA ALA A 885 38.25 26.20 49.18
C ALA A 885 37.66 24.84 48.78
N VAL A 886 36.40 24.58 49.15
CA VAL A 886 35.68 23.32 48.92
C VAL A 886 34.55 23.42 47.89
N ASP A 887 34.28 24.62 47.39
CA ASP A 887 33.18 24.94 46.46
C ASP A 887 33.39 24.44 45.03
N ARG A 888 34.64 24.13 44.67
CA ARG A 888 35.02 23.61 43.34
C ARG A 888 35.58 22.19 43.35
N VAL A 889 35.44 21.47 44.46
CA VAL A 889 35.87 20.05 44.58
C VAL A 889 34.63 19.15 44.51
N ARG A 890 34.53 18.34 43.47
CA ARG A 890 33.40 17.42 43.25
C ARG A 890 33.80 15.97 43.33
N SER A 891 32.84 15.15 43.72
CA SER A 891 32.95 13.71 43.57
C SER A 891 31.64 13.05 43.21
N VAL A 892 31.75 11.87 42.59
CA VAL A 892 30.63 10.97 42.33
C VAL A 892 30.92 9.59 42.92
N ALA A 893 29.88 8.87 43.32
CA ALA A 893 29.97 7.52 43.87
C ALA A 893 29.19 6.55 42.97
N SER A 894 29.91 5.76 42.18
CA SER A 894 29.33 4.90 41.14
C SER A 894 28.92 3.53 41.65
N VAL A 895 27.62 3.39 41.93
CA VAL A 895 26.95 2.15 42.33
C VAL A 895 26.50 1.38 41.08
N PHE A 896 26.99 0.16 40.93
CA PHE A 896 26.67 -0.71 39.79
C PHE A 896 25.37 -1.46 40.05
N VAL A 897 24.43 -1.37 39.10
CA VAL A 897 23.07 -1.87 39.30
C VAL A 897 22.86 -3.23 38.64
N SER A 898 22.86 -3.33 37.30
CA SER A 898 22.43 -4.57 36.62
C SER A 898 23.30 -5.79 36.88
N ARG A 899 24.55 -5.60 37.32
CA ARG A 899 25.44 -6.70 37.71
C ARG A 899 25.03 -7.39 39.01
N VAL A 900 24.31 -6.69 39.90
CA VAL A 900 23.79 -7.25 41.14
C VAL A 900 22.66 -8.24 40.79
N ASP A 901 21.68 -7.83 39.99
CA ASP A 901 20.60 -8.73 39.55
C ASP A 901 21.15 -9.91 38.73
N ALA A 902 22.15 -9.70 37.88
CA ALA A 902 22.79 -10.81 37.15
C ALA A 902 23.40 -11.91 38.04
N LYS A 903 23.73 -11.59 39.31
CA LYS A 903 24.16 -12.58 40.32
C LYS A 903 23.03 -13.05 41.22
N VAL A 904 22.06 -12.19 41.52
CA VAL A 904 20.96 -12.46 42.44
C VAL A 904 19.84 -13.26 41.78
N ASP A 905 19.47 -12.95 40.55
CA ASP A 905 18.35 -13.58 39.84
C ASP A 905 18.51 -15.11 39.74
N PRO A 906 19.68 -15.68 39.38
CA PRO A 906 19.85 -17.15 39.38
C PRO A 906 19.65 -17.79 40.76
N LEU A 907 19.98 -17.09 41.85
CA LEU A 907 19.77 -17.57 43.21
C LEU A 907 18.28 -17.53 43.60
N LEU A 908 17.56 -16.49 43.15
CA LEU A 908 16.11 -16.39 43.33
C LEU A 908 15.35 -17.44 42.52
N GLU A 909 15.78 -17.72 41.29
CA GLU A 909 15.20 -18.76 40.44
C GLU A 909 15.39 -20.18 41.01
N ALA A 910 16.54 -20.41 41.66
CA ALA A 910 16.84 -21.68 42.33
C ALA A 910 16.13 -21.86 43.69
N SER A 911 15.47 -20.81 44.21
CA SER A 911 14.80 -20.85 45.51
C SER A 911 13.49 -21.66 45.47
N ALA A 912 13.24 -22.43 46.54
CA ALA A 912 11.99 -23.18 46.72
C ALA A 912 10.83 -22.31 47.27
N ASP A 913 11.10 -21.06 47.68
CA ASP A 913 10.07 -20.13 48.16
C ASP A 913 9.26 -19.55 46.98
N ALA A 914 7.95 -19.75 46.98
CA ALA A 914 7.06 -19.32 45.90
C ALA A 914 7.07 -17.80 45.67
N GLY A 915 7.44 -17.00 46.67
CA GLY A 915 7.58 -15.55 46.59
C GLY A 915 8.94 -15.06 46.09
N ALA A 916 9.95 -15.93 45.92
CA ALA A 916 11.29 -15.52 45.47
C ALA A 916 11.27 -14.94 44.04
N LYS A 917 10.42 -15.48 43.16
CA LYS A 917 10.29 -15.00 41.77
C LYS A 917 9.77 -13.57 41.66
N ALA A 918 9.05 -13.08 42.68
CA ALA A 918 8.56 -11.70 42.70
C ALA A 918 9.68 -10.66 42.91
N LEU A 919 10.88 -11.10 43.30
CA LEU A 919 12.04 -10.23 43.51
C LEU A 919 12.96 -10.13 42.28
N LEU A 920 12.69 -10.89 41.21
CA LEU A 920 13.49 -10.91 39.99
C LEU A 920 13.59 -9.52 39.37
N GLY A 921 14.81 -9.02 39.19
CA GLY A 921 15.07 -7.67 38.66
C GLY A 921 14.69 -6.51 39.60
N GLU A 922 14.26 -6.78 40.84
CA GLU A 922 13.89 -5.75 41.84
C GLU A 922 15.00 -5.52 42.88
N VAL A 923 15.84 -6.52 43.15
CA VAL A 923 16.82 -6.48 44.25
C VAL A 923 17.91 -5.43 44.02
N ALA A 924 18.45 -5.29 42.81
CA ALA A 924 19.45 -4.27 42.51
C ALA A 924 18.88 -2.85 42.61
N ILE A 925 17.65 -2.63 42.16
CA ILE A 925 16.96 -1.34 42.27
C ILE A 925 16.75 -1.00 43.74
N ALA A 926 16.25 -1.96 44.54
CA ALA A 926 16.05 -1.79 45.96
C ALA A 926 17.37 -1.50 46.70
N SER A 927 18.44 -2.22 46.38
CA SER A 927 19.78 -1.99 46.92
C SER A 927 20.31 -0.57 46.61
N ALA A 928 20.14 -0.11 45.37
CA ALA A 928 20.52 1.24 44.95
C ALA A 928 19.70 2.33 45.70
N ARG A 929 18.39 2.11 45.89
CA ARG A 929 17.53 3.00 46.70
C ARG A 929 17.96 3.04 48.16
N CYS A 930 18.32 1.90 48.75
CA CYS A 930 18.86 1.85 50.12
C CYS A 930 20.22 2.56 50.23
N ALA A 931 21.09 2.47 49.23
CA ALA A 931 22.34 3.24 49.17
C ALA A 931 22.06 4.75 49.09
N TYR A 932 21.06 5.16 48.29
CA TYR A 932 20.61 6.56 48.23
C TYR A 932 20.01 7.05 49.55
N ALA A 933 19.29 6.20 50.29
CA ALA A 933 18.79 6.54 51.63
C ALA A 933 19.95 6.82 52.62
N ARG A 934 21.03 6.03 52.56
CA ARG A 934 22.26 6.29 53.34
C ARG A 934 22.97 7.58 52.93
N TRP A 935 22.95 7.87 51.63
CA TRP A 935 23.46 9.12 51.10
C TRP A 935 22.68 10.33 51.65
N LEU A 936 21.34 10.26 51.67
CA LEU A 936 20.47 11.29 52.23
C LEU A 936 20.76 11.54 53.72
N ASP A 937 20.93 10.47 54.50
CA ASP A 937 21.28 10.57 55.93
C ASP A 937 22.63 11.28 56.14
N ARG A 938 23.66 10.82 55.40
CA ARG A 938 25.03 11.32 55.54
C ARG A 938 25.19 12.77 55.10
N PHE A 939 24.67 13.11 53.92
CA PHE A 939 24.92 14.41 53.28
C PHE A 939 23.75 15.38 53.46
N GLY A 940 22.52 14.90 53.63
CA GLY A 940 21.36 15.72 53.99
C GLY A 940 21.28 16.07 55.48
N GLY A 941 21.96 15.32 56.35
CA GLY A 941 21.99 15.53 57.79
C GLY A 941 22.86 16.71 58.28
N SER A 942 22.76 17.01 59.58
CA SER A 942 23.48 18.11 60.25
C SER A 942 25.01 17.96 60.19
N ALA A 943 25.53 16.74 60.09
CA ALA A 943 26.97 16.45 60.05
C ALA A 943 27.69 17.03 58.82
N PHE A 944 26.97 17.24 57.70
CA PHE A 944 27.53 17.87 56.48
C PHE A 944 27.15 19.35 56.36
N ALA A 945 26.23 19.86 57.20
CA ALA A 945 25.72 21.23 57.11
C ALA A 945 26.82 22.29 57.22
N GLY A 946 27.84 22.06 58.05
CA GLY A 946 29.00 22.95 58.18
C GLY A 946 29.83 23.06 56.90
N LEU A 947 30.08 21.93 56.23
CA LEU A 947 30.77 21.92 54.93
C LEU A 947 29.93 22.57 53.84
N ARG A 948 28.62 22.31 53.84
CA ARG A 948 27.66 22.94 52.92
C ARG A 948 27.64 24.46 53.06
N ALA A 949 27.67 24.98 54.29
CA ALA A 949 27.76 26.41 54.56
C ALA A 949 29.09 27.02 54.05
N ALA A 950 30.17 26.24 54.05
CA ALA A 950 31.46 26.61 53.45
C ALA A 950 31.50 26.47 51.91
N GLY A 951 30.37 26.16 51.26
CA GLY A 951 30.24 26.03 49.81
C GLY A 951 30.45 24.62 49.28
N ALA A 952 30.77 23.63 50.13
CA ALA A 952 30.95 22.25 49.68
C ALA A 952 29.62 21.70 49.13
N GLN A 953 29.68 21.06 47.97
CA GLN A 953 28.55 20.34 47.43
C GLN A 953 28.64 18.86 47.79
N PRO A 954 27.51 18.20 48.08
CA PRO A 954 27.53 16.78 48.39
C PRO A 954 27.97 15.98 47.15
N PRO A 955 28.66 14.84 47.32
CA PRO A 955 28.96 13.94 46.22
C PRO A 955 27.67 13.49 45.51
N LEU A 956 27.69 13.27 44.20
CA LEU A 956 26.52 12.73 43.49
C LEU A 956 26.49 11.19 43.57
N CYS A 957 25.31 10.61 43.73
CA CYS A 957 25.14 9.16 43.53
C CYS A 957 25.09 8.86 42.03
N LEU A 958 25.96 7.98 41.55
CA LEU A 958 26.02 7.61 40.14
C LEU A 958 25.56 6.15 39.96
N TRP A 959 24.62 5.92 39.05
CA TRP A 959 24.12 4.59 38.68
C TRP A 959 24.90 4.09 37.46
N ALA A 960 25.72 3.08 37.66
CA ALA A 960 26.56 2.47 36.64
C ALA A 960 26.02 1.12 36.18
N SER A 961 26.40 0.69 34.98
CA SER A 961 25.90 -0.56 34.38
C SER A 961 24.37 -0.59 34.36
N THR A 962 23.73 0.41 33.75
CA THR A 962 22.27 0.50 33.64
C THR A 962 21.70 -0.18 32.40
N GLY A 963 22.55 -0.74 31.54
CA GLY A 963 22.12 -1.62 30.46
C GLY A 963 21.57 -2.95 30.98
N ASN A 964 20.42 -3.34 30.44
CA ASN A 964 19.75 -4.59 30.79
C ASN A 964 20.59 -5.82 30.40
N LYS A 965 20.67 -6.81 31.31
CA LYS A 965 21.38 -8.08 31.11
C LYS A 965 20.42 -9.28 30.96
N ASN A 966 19.13 -9.08 31.23
CA ASN A 966 18.10 -10.09 31.10
C ASN A 966 17.05 -9.62 30.07
N PRO A 967 16.97 -10.26 28.89
CA PRO A 967 16.05 -9.82 27.82
C PRO A 967 14.57 -9.89 28.21
N ALA A 968 14.22 -10.55 29.32
CA ALA A 968 12.85 -10.56 29.85
C ALA A 968 12.43 -9.23 30.50
N TYR A 969 13.39 -8.37 30.87
CA TYR A 969 13.10 -7.05 31.43
C TYR A 969 13.03 -5.99 30.33
N ARG A 970 12.35 -4.88 30.61
CA ARG A 970 12.46 -3.67 29.77
C ARG A 970 13.94 -3.26 29.68
N ASP A 971 14.41 -3.00 28.48
CA ASP A 971 15.76 -2.51 28.16
C ASP A 971 16.10 -1.14 28.80
N VAL A 972 15.08 -0.36 29.18
CA VAL A 972 15.19 0.93 29.90
C VAL A 972 14.98 0.85 31.43
N ARG A 973 14.72 -0.35 31.98
CA ARG A 973 14.25 -0.57 33.36
C ARG A 973 15.05 0.17 34.44
N TYR A 974 16.37 0.01 34.45
CA TYR A 974 17.21 0.59 35.51
C TYR A 974 17.30 2.11 35.41
N VAL A 975 17.14 2.67 34.20
CA VAL A 975 17.12 4.11 34.01
C VAL A 975 15.84 4.68 34.60
N GLU A 976 14.68 4.14 34.22
CA GLU A 976 13.36 4.59 34.69
C GLU A 976 13.20 4.49 36.22
N ALA A 977 13.71 3.41 36.83
CA ALA A 977 13.48 3.12 38.26
C ALA A 977 14.32 3.94 39.24
N LEU A 978 15.38 4.61 38.76
CA LEU A 978 16.39 5.28 39.57
C LEU A 978 16.51 6.78 39.26
N ILE A 979 15.52 7.38 38.62
CA ILE A 979 15.46 8.82 38.36
C ILE A 979 15.18 9.58 39.66
N GLY A 980 16.10 10.46 40.06
CA GLY A 980 15.94 11.28 41.27
C GLY A 980 17.00 12.36 41.43
N PRO A 981 16.80 13.28 42.38
CA PRO A 981 17.65 14.46 42.54
C PRO A 981 19.08 14.09 42.95
N GLN A 982 20.06 14.91 42.56
CA GLN A 982 21.47 14.76 42.94
C GLN A 982 22.07 13.39 42.58
N THR A 983 21.59 12.84 41.46
CA THR A 983 22.10 11.59 40.90
C THR A 983 22.60 11.75 39.48
N VAL A 984 23.42 10.79 39.05
CA VAL A 984 23.93 10.65 37.69
C VAL A 984 23.56 9.26 37.21
N ASN A 985 23.16 9.10 35.95
CA ASN A 985 23.03 7.81 35.30
C ASN A 985 24.02 7.73 34.13
N THR A 986 24.92 6.74 34.16
CA THR A 986 25.82 6.48 33.03
C THR A 986 25.14 5.46 32.12
N VAL A 987 24.81 5.89 30.91
CA VAL A 987 24.01 5.09 29.97
C VAL A 987 24.85 4.68 28.75
N PRO A 988 24.93 3.36 28.45
CA PRO A 988 25.49 2.88 27.19
C PRO A 988 24.62 3.29 25.99
N ASP A 989 25.21 3.35 24.79
CA ASP A 989 24.53 3.81 23.57
C ASP A 989 23.21 3.09 23.28
N ALA A 990 23.16 1.76 23.42
CA ALA A 990 21.93 1.00 23.18
C ALA A 990 20.82 1.37 24.15
N THR A 991 21.15 1.58 25.42
CA THR A 991 20.19 1.96 26.46
C THR A 991 19.75 3.42 26.30
N LEU A 992 20.66 4.31 25.90
CA LEU A 992 20.34 5.71 25.62
C LEU A 992 19.41 5.81 24.40
N ALA A 993 19.65 5.03 23.34
CA ALA A 993 18.79 4.95 22.18
C ALA A 993 17.39 4.41 22.54
N ALA A 994 17.32 3.31 23.31
CA ALA A 994 16.07 2.75 23.80
C ALA A 994 15.29 3.75 24.67
N PHE A 995 15.98 4.47 25.57
CA PHE A 995 15.34 5.48 26.41
C PHE A 995 14.84 6.69 25.60
N ALA A 996 15.61 7.11 24.58
CA ALA A 996 15.19 8.17 23.67
C ALA A 996 13.95 7.78 22.84
N ASP A 997 13.81 6.50 22.50
CA ASP A 997 12.68 5.93 21.75
C ASP A 997 11.42 5.80 22.61
N HIS A 998 11.50 5.03 23.71
CA HIS A 998 10.32 4.63 24.48
C HIS A 998 10.47 4.75 26.01
N GLY A 999 11.47 5.46 26.50
CA GLY A 999 11.67 5.69 27.93
C GLY A 999 10.59 6.57 28.57
N GLU A 1000 10.28 6.28 29.84
CA GLU A 1000 9.40 7.09 30.68
C GLU A 1000 10.20 7.94 31.66
N THR A 1001 9.86 9.23 31.74
CA THR A 1001 10.52 10.16 32.67
C THR A 1001 9.59 10.47 33.85
N ALA A 1002 9.95 9.97 35.03
CA ALA A 1002 9.28 10.27 36.29
C ALA A 1002 10.29 10.18 37.45
N ARG A 1003 10.08 10.96 38.53
CA ARG A 1003 10.87 10.80 39.77
C ARG A 1003 10.44 9.51 40.48
N THR A 1004 11.35 8.56 40.59
CA THR A 1004 11.09 7.19 41.07
C THR A 1004 12.05 6.72 42.14
N LEU A 1005 13.25 7.32 42.22
CA LEU A 1005 14.32 6.87 43.11
C LEU A 1005 13.92 6.89 44.60
N ASP A 1006 13.22 7.95 45.02
CA ASP A 1006 12.96 8.23 46.43
C ASP A 1006 11.47 8.24 46.79
N THR A 1007 10.61 7.72 45.91
CA THR A 1007 9.17 7.63 46.13
C THR A 1007 8.79 6.49 47.09
N ASP A 1008 9.63 5.46 47.23
CA ASP A 1008 9.38 4.32 48.13
C ASP A 1008 10.69 3.71 48.68
N LEU A 1009 11.34 4.43 49.60
CA LEU A 1009 12.56 3.94 50.27
C LEU A 1009 12.27 2.87 51.34
N ALA A 1010 11.08 2.88 51.93
CA ALA A 1010 10.68 1.90 52.93
C ALA A 1010 10.42 0.53 52.29
N GLY A 1011 9.70 0.48 51.16
CA GLY A 1011 9.48 -0.73 50.38
C GLY A 1011 10.78 -1.32 49.83
N ALA A 1012 11.71 -0.47 49.38
CA ALA A 1012 13.05 -0.91 48.99
C ALA A 1012 13.80 -1.63 50.13
N SER A 1013 13.69 -1.12 51.37
CA SER A 1013 14.30 -1.77 52.53
C SER A 1013 13.69 -3.14 52.83
N LEU A 1014 12.36 -3.27 52.69
CA LEU A 1014 11.65 -4.55 52.84
C LEU A 1014 12.05 -5.58 51.77
N ILE A 1015 12.29 -5.15 50.53
CA ILE A 1015 12.79 -6.01 49.44
C ILE A 1015 14.18 -6.56 49.79
N VAL A 1016 15.08 -5.70 50.29
CA VAL A 1016 16.43 -6.11 50.72
C VAL A 1016 16.36 -7.08 51.91
N GLU A 1017 15.50 -6.82 52.90
CA GLU A 1017 15.28 -7.73 54.04
C GLU A 1017 14.69 -9.08 53.60
N ARG A 1018 13.76 -9.07 52.63
CA ARG A 1018 13.18 -10.28 52.07
C ARG A 1018 14.21 -11.11 51.30
N ALA A 1019 15.08 -10.46 50.51
CA ALA A 1019 16.18 -11.14 49.84
C ALA A 1019 17.13 -11.79 50.87
N ALA A 1020 17.47 -11.08 51.95
CA ALA A 1020 18.29 -11.63 53.03
C ALA A 1020 17.62 -12.83 53.72
N ALA A 1021 16.31 -12.80 53.93
CA ALA A 1021 15.55 -13.92 54.48
C ALA A 1021 15.53 -15.16 53.56
N LEU A 1022 15.77 -14.98 52.26
CA LEU A 1022 15.95 -16.05 51.28
C LEU A 1022 17.41 -16.53 51.17
N GLY A 1023 18.31 -16.06 52.04
CA GLY A 1023 19.73 -16.44 52.06
C GLY A 1023 20.60 -15.64 51.10
N ILE A 1024 20.11 -14.53 50.52
CA ILE A 1024 20.87 -13.67 49.62
C ILE A 1024 21.60 -12.60 50.44
N ASP A 1025 22.91 -12.80 50.63
CA ASP A 1025 23.78 -11.81 51.29
C ASP A 1025 24.33 -10.81 50.26
N LEU A 1026 23.72 -9.62 50.20
CA LEU A 1026 24.11 -8.57 49.26
C LEU A 1026 25.49 -7.96 49.54
N ASP A 1027 25.99 -8.03 50.78
CA ASP A 1027 27.33 -7.54 51.08
C ASP A 1027 28.38 -8.54 50.59
N ALA A 1028 28.19 -9.84 50.81
CA ALA A 1028 29.06 -10.89 50.27
C ALA A 1028 29.04 -10.95 48.73
N ILE A 1029 27.86 -10.80 48.12
CA ILE A 1029 27.72 -10.66 46.65
C ILE A 1029 28.46 -9.40 46.18
N GLY A 1030 28.33 -8.30 46.93
CA GLY A 1030 29.04 -7.06 46.64
C GLY A 1030 30.56 -7.23 46.62
N GLU A 1031 31.13 -7.89 47.64
CA GLU A 1031 32.58 -8.18 47.72
C GLU A 1031 33.03 -9.05 46.55
N THR A 1032 32.25 -10.08 46.22
CA THR A 1032 32.50 -10.95 45.06
C THR A 1032 32.49 -10.16 43.76
N LEU A 1033 31.47 -9.34 43.53
CA LEU A 1033 31.34 -8.50 42.34
C LEU A 1033 32.44 -7.43 42.25
N GLN A 1034 32.91 -6.90 43.38
CA GLN A 1034 34.04 -5.97 43.40
C GLN A 1034 35.33 -6.69 42.95
N ALA A 1035 35.61 -7.88 43.48
CA ALA A 1035 36.77 -8.67 43.07
C ALA A 1035 36.72 -9.08 41.59
N GLU A 1036 35.56 -9.54 41.11
CA GLU A 1036 35.33 -9.88 39.69
C GLU A 1036 35.45 -8.64 38.79
N GLY A 1037 34.93 -7.50 39.23
CA GLY A 1037 34.99 -6.23 38.49
C GLY A 1037 36.42 -5.73 38.32
N LEU A 1038 37.24 -5.83 39.37
CA LEU A 1038 38.67 -5.51 39.31
C LEU A 1038 39.39 -6.38 38.29
N LEU A 1039 39.19 -7.70 38.33
CA LEU A 1039 39.79 -8.65 37.39
C LEU A 1039 39.39 -8.33 35.94
N GLN A 1040 38.12 -8.02 35.70
CA GLN A 1040 37.64 -7.63 34.37
C GLN A 1040 38.29 -6.34 33.86
N PHE A 1041 38.53 -5.37 34.75
CA PHE A 1041 39.16 -4.10 34.39
C PHE A 1041 40.66 -4.27 34.13
N GLU A 1042 41.36 -5.09 34.92
CA GLU A 1042 42.74 -5.49 34.66
C GLU A 1042 42.87 -6.17 33.28
N GLN A 1043 42.02 -7.15 32.99
CA GLN A 1043 42.01 -7.82 31.68
C GLN A 1043 41.68 -6.87 30.52
N ALA A 1044 40.76 -5.91 30.74
CA ALA A 1044 40.45 -4.89 29.73
C ALA A 1044 41.64 -3.94 29.51
N PHE A 1045 42.36 -3.60 30.57
CA PHE A 1045 43.56 -2.78 30.49
C PHE A 1045 44.70 -3.52 29.80
N GLU A 1046 44.90 -4.82 30.04
CA GLU A 1046 45.86 -5.63 29.28
C GLU A 1046 45.55 -5.63 27.78
N ARG A 1047 44.29 -5.81 27.39
CA ARG A 1047 43.86 -5.73 25.97
C ARG A 1047 44.07 -4.34 25.38
N LEU A 1048 43.83 -3.29 26.16
CA LEU A 1048 44.10 -1.91 25.78
C LEU A 1048 45.60 -1.71 25.52
N LEU A 1049 46.46 -2.18 26.43
CA LEU A 1049 47.92 -2.11 26.28
C LEU A 1049 48.41 -2.90 25.06
N GLN A 1050 47.81 -4.07 24.77
CA GLN A 1050 48.06 -4.82 23.53
C GLN A 1050 47.63 -4.05 22.27
N SER A 1051 46.56 -3.27 22.34
CA SER A 1051 46.06 -2.48 21.20
C SER A 1051 46.98 -1.29 20.88
N VAL A 1052 47.65 -0.73 21.90
CA VAL A 1052 48.61 0.37 21.71
C VAL A 1052 50.06 -0.11 21.54
N ALA A 1053 50.36 -1.37 21.83
CA ALA A 1053 51.64 -2.01 21.51
C ALA A 1053 51.88 -1.94 20.00
#